data_AF-A0AAI8YEH8-F1
#
_entry.id   AF-A0AAI8YEH8-F1
#
_cell.length_a   1.000
_cell.length_b   1.000
_cell.length_c   1.000
_cell.angle_alpha   90.00
_cell.angle_beta   90.00
_cell.angle_gamma   90.00
#
_symmetry.space_group_name_H-M   'P 1'
#
loop_
_entity.id
_entity.type
_entity.pdbx_description
1 polymer ?
#
loop_
_entity_poly.entity_id
_entity_poly.type
_entity_poly.pdbx_seq_one_letter_code
_entity_poly.pdbx_strand_id
1 'polypeptide(L)'
;MCQPNTTGMISVNAGAEKLREMLSAESWADLGNVDAACDNSTHDCVLSVSVSSIEPLLVRFRSLGIKAKRLDLPYGFHSPAMEPLQPQVKLGLDLTGKMYTKGDIDHTYFSSQTVSTVRFRELVEACIPSECAQSGVVFLEISPHPTLLPMIKTTTSASNIPVVCLGTLHKQRPNWESLAESTAELARRGFPLRWNEGFDGQNPKLVDLPLYQSSQAGVGSESKRKLKSPISAWIDGHSDNGAPYEVSTRITPLIEGHRVAGTCICPASVYIELALQAASPRVEHGHRIRLEYIIFSKPLVHQMADPLQVIGVEIQEPKNLDNALEFRVVPLQHGGPVDGESTFCRGTIAPRGRAGGIIIPPSGPPRHLIDPAGPCVMQRKMLYDTIFTRVVSYSPMYQTIDRLQLSHAAEKLPPVFIDTLLHAAGFLANCSVPSSDVCICTGVESVEFLVQGPSAWEETFILQTYITPTTGGFQGTSYAYDHQGTLVALVQGMAFKQLPIQSFHKALQRAISQPSKDTFDSTLSSNRDSRLLRDQSAPGLSPPDSVTSDLVRIIGEVTGISDAHTIASTEFSQLGIDSLMTIELLDRISREFPGLSQISEHELAQCDTLTALEAILMTVNDGEALDDSSSGGSSRSDFVFSVGDSSPSTSPMMSKSISPTRPAAPHSDTSISLAQRVRQAVADVSSVPLDSVRADTRLEELGLDSLLGIELLERLGSEDGLAITQTKLDSCQTVQDIVGNLESKQKLAVTGAAQAEMGSLRLLRRGSASKAPLYLIHDGSGVCHEVYGRLGDLDRNVYSILATAGRNTSDGPGSLLDMARAYAAMVDTSQPVILGGWSFGGVVAYEISRTLRRMDCNVSGLILIDSPCPINHVGLPQALLEQVCKGKPKWVLENFQRHTALLRDHVPDASQRDFPVAFLKSTALVSASLDGARCAFLDNASERNREIQHWEALTGRRLTLLDIPGNHFQAFDVDIVQHTSTAVSLALDECE
;
A
#
# COMPACT_ATOMS: atom_id res chain seq x y z
N MET A 1 -41.43 -18.07 -43.98
CA MET A 1 -40.84 -18.13 -42.64
C MET A 1 -39.34 -18.24 -42.78
N CYS A 2 -38.57 -17.45 -42.03
CA CYS A 2 -37.12 -17.62 -41.92
C CYS A 2 -36.83 -18.90 -41.12
N GLN A 3 -35.79 -19.64 -41.51
CA GLN A 3 -35.40 -20.88 -40.83
C GLN A 3 -34.36 -20.59 -39.74
N PRO A 4 -34.60 -20.98 -38.46
CA PRO A 4 -33.64 -20.75 -37.38
C PRO A 4 -32.26 -21.33 -37.69
N ASN A 5 -31.21 -20.65 -37.23
CA ASN A 5 -29.81 -21.08 -37.33
C ASN A 5 -29.31 -21.33 -38.78
N THR A 6 -29.99 -20.77 -39.80
CA THR A 6 -29.45 -20.72 -41.18
C THR A 6 -28.58 -19.49 -41.39
N THR A 7 -28.98 -18.37 -40.79
CA THR A 7 -28.18 -17.14 -40.68
C THR A 7 -27.99 -16.77 -39.21
N GLY A 8 -26.93 -16.03 -38.93
CA GLY A 8 -26.59 -15.51 -37.61
C GLY A 8 -25.83 -14.20 -37.73
N MET A 9 -25.40 -13.63 -36.60
CA MET A 9 -24.81 -12.29 -36.57
C MET A 9 -23.41 -12.27 -35.95
N ILE A 10 -22.57 -11.33 -36.41
CA ILE A 10 -21.21 -11.10 -35.90
C ILE A 10 -21.06 -9.60 -35.61
N SER A 11 -20.72 -9.24 -34.37
CA SER A 11 -20.22 -7.89 -34.04
C SER A 11 -18.74 -7.81 -34.47
N VAL A 12 -18.37 -6.75 -35.17
CA VAL A 12 -17.04 -6.54 -35.73
C VAL A 12 -16.57 -5.12 -35.40
N ASN A 13 -15.36 -5.01 -34.86
CA ASN A 13 -14.74 -3.75 -34.45
C ASN A 13 -14.14 -2.98 -35.65
N ALA A 14 -14.99 -2.64 -36.61
CA ALA A 14 -14.70 -1.76 -37.73
C ALA A 14 -16.01 -1.14 -38.24
N GLY A 15 -15.98 0.13 -38.67
CA GLY A 15 -17.15 0.80 -39.24
C GLY A 15 -17.65 0.17 -40.53
N ALA A 16 -18.97 0.27 -40.77
CA ALA A 16 -19.66 -0.44 -41.85
C ALA A 16 -19.14 -0.14 -43.28
N GLU A 17 -18.58 1.05 -43.50
CA GLU A 17 -18.00 1.45 -44.79
C GLU A 17 -16.70 0.70 -45.10
N LYS A 18 -15.75 0.67 -44.15
CA LYS A 18 -14.48 -0.09 -44.26
C LYS A 18 -14.75 -1.59 -44.43
N LEU A 19 -15.76 -2.13 -43.74
CA LEU A 19 -16.16 -3.53 -43.91
C LEU A 19 -16.74 -3.79 -45.30
N ARG A 20 -17.61 -2.91 -45.81
CA ARG A 20 -18.18 -3.03 -47.17
C ARG A 20 -17.11 -2.97 -48.25
N GLU A 21 -16.12 -2.08 -48.11
CA GLU A 21 -14.96 -2.03 -49.00
C GLU A 21 -14.16 -3.34 -48.95
N MET A 22 -13.75 -3.78 -47.75
CA MET A 22 -12.92 -4.97 -47.58
C MET A 22 -13.61 -6.25 -48.08
N LEU A 23 -14.90 -6.42 -47.79
CA LEU A 23 -15.71 -7.58 -48.19
C LEU A 23 -16.09 -7.59 -49.69
N SER A 24 -15.89 -6.47 -50.41
CA SER A 24 -16.12 -6.40 -51.86
C SER A 24 -14.98 -6.98 -52.70
N ALA A 25 -13.82 -7.26 -52.10
CA ALA A 25 -12.67 -7.85 -52.79
C ALA A 25 -12.88 -9.35 -53.05
N GLU A 26 -12.39 -9.84 -54.19
CA GLU A 26 -12.55 -11.24 -54.64
C GLU A 26 -12.10 -12.28 -53.60
N SER A 27 -11.16 -11.93 -52.72
CA SER A 27 -10.65 -12.75 -51.62
C SER A 27 -11.67 -13.04 -50.49
N TRP A 28 -12.89 -12.51 -50.57
CA TRP A 28 -13.99 -12.79 -49.63
C TRP A 28 -15.24 -13.40 -50.31
N ALA A 29 -15.23 -13.56 -51.64
CA ALA A 29 -16.39 -14.02 -52.41
C ALA A 29 -16.82 -15.47 -52.10
N ASP A 30 -15.94 -16.27 -51.50
CA ASP A 30 -16.21 -17.65 -51.08
C ASP A 30 -17.07 -17.77 -49.81
N LEU A 31 -17.30 -16.67 -49.10
CA LEU A 31 -18.04 -16.63 -47.83
C LEU A 31 -19.56 -16.45 -48.02
N GLY A 32 -20.02 -16.23 -49.25
CA GLY A 32 -21.43 -15.98 -49.58
C GLY A 32 -21.89 -14.57 -49.19
N ASN A 33 -23.21 -14.39 -49.05
CA ASN A 33 -23.78 -13.09 -48.70
C ASN A 33 -23.39 -12.68 -47.27
N VAL A 34 -22.86 -11.47 -47.15
CA VAL A 34 -22.51 -10.80 -45.89
C VAL A 34 -23.15 -9.42 -45.92
N ASP A 35 -24.23 -9.25 -45.16
CA ASP A 35 -25.03 -8.02 -45.12
C ASP A 35 -24.66 -7.20 -43.88
N ALA A 36 -24.60 -5.87 -44.01
CA ALA A 36 -24.48 -5.00 -42.84
C ALA A 36 -25.83 -4.92 -42.13
N ALA A 37 -25.91 -5.47 -40.92
CA ALA A 37 -27.12 -5.49 -40.10
C ALA A 37 -27.28 -4.20 -39.27
N CYS A 38 -26.18 -3.72 -38.67
CA CYS A 38 -26.18 -2.49 -37.87
C CYS A 38 -24.89 -1.68 -38.11
N ASP A 39 -25.02 -0.38 -38.42
CA ASP A 39 -23.91 0.59 -38.43
C ASP A 39 -23.97 1.37 -37.10
N ASN A 40 -23.22 0.88 -36.10
CA ASN A 40 -23.34 1.33 -34.71
C ASN A 40 -22.46 2.55 -34.42
N SER A 41 -21.23 2.55 -34.94
CA SER A 41 -20.29 3.67 -34.81
C SER A 41 -19.20 3.60 -35.90
N THR A 42 -18.32 4.61 -35.92
CA THR A 42 -17.14 4.65 -36.81
C THR A 42 -16.22 3.42 -36.68
N HIS A 43 -16.32 2.68 -35.57
CA HIS A 43 -15.48 1.54 -35.25
C HIS A 43 -16.26 0.29 -34.81
N ASP A 44 -17.57 0.25 -34.96
CA ASP A 44 -18.40 -0.91 -34.60
C ASP A 44 -19.54 -1.12 -35.59
N CYS A 45 -19.68 -2.35 -36.07
CA CYS A 45 -20.70 -2.77 -37.01
C CYS A 45 -21.12 -4.22 -36.71
N VAL A 46 -22.40 -4.53 -36.90
CA VAL A 46 -22.89 -5.92 -36.85
C VAL A 46 -23.18 -6.39 -38.28
N LEU A 47 -22.66 -7.56 -38.63
CA LEU A 47 -22.89 -8.24 -39.90
C LEU A 47 -23.91 -9.38 -39.72
N SER A 48 -24.80 -9.56 -40.69
CA SER A 48 -25.64 -10.76 -40.85
C SER A 48 -25.03 -11.66 -41.92
N VAL A 49 -24.89 -12.95 -41.60
CA VAL A 49 -24.17 -13.93 -42.44
C VAL A 49 -24.80 -15.32 -42.38
N SER A 50 -24.50 -16.17 -43.35
CA SER A 50 -24.80 -17.61 -43.27
C SER A 50 -24.03 -18.25 -42.11
N VAL A 51 -24.66 -19.14 -41.33
CA VAL A 51 -24.02 -19.74 -40.13
C VAL A 51 -22.75 -20.53 -40.48
N SER A 52 -22.71 -21.17 -41.65
CA SER A 52 -21.51 -21.82 -42.20
C SER A 52 -20.31 -20.88 -42.40
N SER A 53 -20.56 -19.59 -42.58
CA SER A 53 -19.55 -18.57 -42.88
C SER A 53 -19.01 -17.87 -41.63
N ILE A 54 -19.62 -18.10 -40.45
CA ILE A 54 -19.25 -17.40 -39.21
C ILE A 54 -17.80 -17.71 -38.81
N GLU A 55 -17.45 -18.98 -38.66
CA GLU A 55 -16.09 -19.33 -38.20
C GLU A 55 -15.00 -18.95 -39.22
N PRO A 56 -15.17 -19.18 -40.54
CA PRO A 56 -14.26 -18.65 -41.55
C PRO A 56 -14.07 -17.12 -41.49
N LEU A 57 -15.14 -16.36 -41.24
CA LEU A 57 -15.06 -14.90 -41.05
C LEU A 57 -14.29 -14.54 -39.78
N LEU A 58 -14.60 -15.17 -38.64
CA LEU A 58 -13.90 -14.92 -37.36
C LEU A 58 -12.39 -15.20 -37.48
N VAL A 59 -12.00 -16.29 -38.15
CA VAL A 59 -10.60 -16.62 -38.42
C VAL A 59 -9.94 -15.57 -39.32
N ARG A 60 -10.60 -15.11 -40.40
CA ARG A 60 -10.05 -14.05 -41.28
C ARG A 60 -9.92 -12.71 -40.57
N PHE A 61 -10.94 -12.27 -39.82
CA PHE A 61 -10.86 -11.04 -39.02
C PHE A 61 -9.72 -11.11 -38.00
N ARG A 62 -9.58 -12.22 -37.28
CA ARG A 62 -8.46 -12.48 -36.34
C ARG A 62 -7.10 -12.38 -37.02
N SER A 63 -6.95 -12.94 -38.23
CA SER A 63 -5.69 -12.86 -39.01
C SER A 63 -5.31 -11.43 -39.46
N LEU A 64 -6.29 -10.52 -39.50
CA LEU A 64 -6.11 -9.10 -39.84
C LEU A 64 -6.06 -8.18 -38.60
N GLY A 65 -6.04 -8.76 -37.39
CA GLY A 65 -6.09 -8.01 -36.12
C GLY A 65 -7.43 -7.33 -35.83
N ILE A 66 -8.48 -7.62 -36.61
CA ILE A 66 -9.82 -7.08 -36.41
C ILE A 66 -10.53 -7.93 -35.37
N LYS A 67 -10.93 -7.33 -34.24
CA LYS A 67 -11.74 -8.01 -33.23
C LYS A 67 -13.15 -8.25 -33.76
N ALA A 68 -13.63 -9.49 -33.66
CA ALA A 68 -14.97 -9.89 -34.06
C ALA A 68 -15.50 -10.97 -33.11
N LYS A 69 -16.81 -10.95 -32.82
CA LYS A 69 -17.49 -11.92 -31.95
C LYS A 69 -18.85 -12.33 -32.53
N ARG A 70 -19.12 -13.63 -32.57
CA ARG A 70 -20.46 -14.18 -32.87
C ARG A 70 -21.46 -13.73 -31.81
N LEU A 71 -22.63 -13.27 -32.25
CA LEU A 71 -23.77 -13.04 -31.37
C LEU A 71 -24.61 -14.32 -31.27
N ASP A 72 -25.05 -14.69 -30.06
CA ASP A 72 -25.93 -15.83 -29.87
C ASP A 72 -27.39 -15.45 -30.16
N LEU A 73 -27.72 -15.49 -31.45
CA LEU A 73 -29.03 -15.11 -31.99
C LEU A 73 -29.48 -16.15 -33.03
N PRO A 74 -30.74 -16.59 -33.02
CA PRO A 74 -31.23 -17.66 -33.89
C PRO A 74 -31.44 -17.26 -35.35
N TYR A 75 -31.20 -15.99 -35.72
CA TYR A 75 -31.38 -15.44 -37.06
C TYR A 75 -30.35 -14.33 -37.35
N GLY A 76 -30.05 -14.12 -38.63
CA GLY A 76 -29.40 -12.92 -39.14
C GLY A 76 -30.39 -11.75 -39.29
N PHE A 77 -30.67 -11.04 -38.19
CA PHE A 77 -31.57 -9.89 -38.20
C PHE A 77 -31.07 -8.74 -39.09
N HIS A 78 -31.96 -7.84 -39.50
CA HIS A 78 -31.66 -6.65 -40.32
C HIS A 78 -30.97 -6.99 -41.65
N SER A 79 -31.43 -8.06 -42.31
CA SER A 79 -30.90 -8.54 -43.58
C SER A 79 -31.96 -9.22 -44.46
N PRO A 80 -31.69 -9.47 -45.77
CA PRO A 80 -32.60 -10.18 -46.68
C PRO A 80 -33.08 -11.55 -46.17
N ALA A 81 -32.34 -12.20 -45.27
CA ALA A 81 -32.77 -13.44 -44.61
C ALA A 81 -34.12 -13.32 -43.86
N MET A 82 -34.53 -12.10 -43.52
CA MET A 82 -35.78 -11.80 -42.81
C MET A 82 -36.96 -11.49 -43.73
N GLU A 83 -36.77 -11.36 -45.05
CA GLU A 83 -37.87 -11.18 -46.02
C GLU A 83 -39.01 -12.22 -45.86
N PRO A 84 -38.74 -13.52 -45.57
CA PRO A 84 -39.78 -14.52 -45.38
C PRO A 84 -40.60 -14.37 -44.09
N LEU A 85 -40.44 -13.27 -43.34
CA LEU A 85 -41.20 -12.91 -42.13
C LEU A 85 -42.05 -11.65 -42.27
N GLN A 86 -42.06 -10.96 -43.43
CA GLN A 86 -42.89 -9.76 -43.65
C GLN A 86 -44.40 -10.03 -43.37
N PRO A 87 -45.01 -9.45 -42.31
CA PRO A 87 -46.41 -9.69 -41.98
C PRO A 87 -47.36 -8.73 -42.72
N GLN A 88 -48.59 -9.15 -43.01
CA GLN A 88 -49.66 -8.23 -43.44
C GLN A 88 -50.26 -7.39 -42.28
N VAL A 89 -49.51 -7.23 -41.18
CA VAL A 89 -50.01 -6.68 -39.89
C VAL A 89 -49.30 -5.37 -39.56
N LYS A 90 -50.07 -4.36 -39.17
CA LYS A 90 -49.59 -3.00 -38.92
C LYS A 90 -49.09 -2.84 -37.48
N LEU A 91 -47.78 -3.02 -37.24
CA LEU A 91 -47.06 -2.69 -36.00
C LEU A 91 -45.55 -2.82 -36.27
N GLY A 92 -44.77 -1.72 -36.01
CA GLY A 92 -42.18 -0.59 -36.42
C GLY A 92 -41.48 0.73 -35.90
N LEU A 93 -40.18 0.62 -35.54
CA LEU A 93 -39.31 1.76 -35.21
C LEU A 93 -37.79 1.44 -35.30
N ASP A 94 -37.20 1.61 -36.49
CA ASP A 94 -35.92 2.31 -36.80
C ASP A 94 -35.28 1.80 -38.12
N LEU A 95 -34.82 2.69 -39.00
CA LEU A 95 -34.13 2.37 -40.27
C LEU A 95 -33.28 3.49 -40.90
N THR A 96 -33.83 4.69 -41.10
CA THR A 96 -33.29 5.62 -42.12
C THR A 96 -32.20 6.57 -41.66
N GLY A 97 -31.70 6.44 -40.42
CA GLY A 97 -30.66 7.33 -39.89
C GLY A 97 -31.11 8.79 -39.70
N LYS A 98 -32.42 9.03 -39.57
CA LYS A 98 -33.02 10.36 -39.51
C LYS A 98 -34.06 10.46 -38.40
N MET A 99 -34.16 11.64 -37.81
CA MET A 99 -35.21 11.94 -36.83
C MET A 99 -36.58 12.01 -37.51
N TYR A 100 -37.39 10.96 -37.31
CA TYR A 100 -38.74 10.83 -37.87
C TYR A 100 -39.75 11.77 -37.21
N THR A 101 -40.73 12.22 -38.00
CA THR A 101 -41.91 12.96 -37.52
C THR A 101 -43.12 12.04 -37.40
N LYS A 102 -44.22 12.55 -36.85
CA LYS A 102 -45.49 11.82 -36.64
C LYS A 102 -46.16 11.33 -37.93
N GLY A 103 -45.70 11.73 -39.12
CA GLY A 103 -46.21 11.28 -40.42
C GLY A 103 -45.42 10.15 -41.07
N ASP A 104 -44.20 9.87 -40.61
CA ASP A 104 -43.24 9.03 -41.35
C ASP A 104 -43.23 7.55 -40.93
N ILE A 105 -43.98 7.20 -39.88
CA ILE A 105 -44.06 5.87 -39.29
C ILE A 105 -45.35 5.19 -39.80
N ASP A 106 -45.17 4.18 -40.64
CA ASP A 106 -46.24 3.46 -41.35
C ASP A 106 -46.13 1.93 -41.10
N HIS A 107 -47.03 1.13 -41.68
CA HIS A 107 -46.99 -0.33 -41.53
C HIS A 107 -45.84 -1.03 -42.29
N THR A 108 -45.42 -0.52 -43.45
CA THR A 108 -44.35 -1.12 -44.28
C THR A 108 -42.99 -0.98 -43.63
N TYR A 109 -42.81 0.07 -42.83
CA TYR A 109 -41.60 0.37 -42.05
C TYR A 109 -41.18 -0.78 -41.11
N PHE A 110 -42.13 -1.52 -40.51
CA PHE A 110 -41.80 -2.66 -39.64
C PHE A 110 -41.28 -3.88 -40.39
N SER A 111 -41.93 -4.25 -41.49
CA SER A 111 -41.43 -5.28 -42.40
C SER A 111 -40.02 -4.92 -42.90
N SER A 112 -39.83 -3.65 -43.31
CA SER A 112 -38.54 -3.14 -43.74
C SER A 112 -37.49 -3.12 -42.62
N GLN A 113 -37.88 -2.85 -41.37
CA GLN A 113 -36.97 -2.82 -40.21
C GLN A 113 -36.31 -4.17 -39.99
N THR A 114 -37.06 -5.26 -40.13
CA THR A 114 -36.48 -6.61 -39.98
C THR A 114 -35.46 -6.96 -41.08
N VAL A 115 -35.52 -6.29 -42.24
CA VAL A 115 -34.78 -6.64 -43.46
C VAL A 115 -33.61 -5.69 -43.78
N SER A 116 -33.66 -4.44 -43.34
CA SER A 116 -32.70 -3.40 -43.76
C SER A 116 -31.78 -2.96 -42.61
N THR A 117 -30.56 -2.53 -42.95
CA THR A 117 -29.53 -2.08 -42.00
C THR A 117 -30.04 -1.00 -41.04
N VAL A 118 -29.82 -1.20 -39.74
CA VAL A 118 -30.01 -0.16 -38.71
C VAL A 118 -28.88 0.86 -38.80
N ARG A 119 -29.21 2.13 -39.06
CA ARG A 119 -28.25 3.23 -39.24
C ARG A 119 -28.08 4.06 -37.97
N PHE A 120 -27.70 3.40 -36.87
CA PHE A 120 -27.63 4.01 -35.55
C PHE A 120 -26.61 5.16 -35.47
N ARG A 121 -25.45 5.02 -36.12
CA ARG A 121 -24.45 6.08 -36.26
C ARG A 121 -25.03 7.36 -36.89
N GLU A 122 -25.67 7.24 -38.05
CA GLU A 122 -26.29 8.37 -38.75
C GLU A 122 -27.40 9.03 -37.90
N LEU A 123 -28.16 8.22 -37.15
CA LEU A 123 -29.18 8.73 -36.23
C LEU A 123 -28.56 9.56 -35.08
N VAL A 124 -27.48 9.07 -34.46
CA VAL A 124 -26.76 9.81 -33.39
C VAL A 124 -26.17 11.11 -33.92
N GLU A 125 -25.58 11.10 -35.12
CA GLU A 125 -25.07 12.30 -35.81
C GLU A 125 -26.22 13.29 -36.12
N ALA A 126 -27.37 12.82 -36.60
CA ALA A 126 -28.56 13.63 -36.88
C ALA A 126 -29.26 14.18 -35.61
N CYS A 127 -29.06 13.54 -34.45
CA CYS A 127 -29.59 13.99 -33.16
C CYS A 127 -28.80 15.15 -32.52
N ILE A 128 -27.80 15.72 -33.19
CA ILE A 128 -26.97 16.81 -32.67
C ILE A 128 -27.13 18.06 -33.57
N PRO A 129 -28.08 18.96 -33.27
CA PRO A 129 -28.21 20.23 -33.97
C PRO A 129 -26.95 21.08 -33.81
N SER A 130 -26.57 21.81 -34.86
CA SER A 130 -25.49 22.82 -34.81
C SER A 130 -25.76 23.92 -33.77
N GLU A 131 -27.03 24.16 -33.46
CA GLU A 131 -27.51 25.08 -32.40
C GLU A 131 -27.12 24.61 -30.98
N CYS A 132 -26.95 23.30 -30.77
CA CYS A 132 -26.58 22.72 -29.47
C CYS A 132 -25.08 22.78 -29.16
N ALA A 133 -24.26 23.35 -30.05
CA ALA A 133 -22.80 23.34 -29.90
C ALA A 133 -22.26 24.04 -28.64
N GLN A 134 -23.01 24.99 -28.06
CA GLN A 134 -22.64 25.71 -26.84
C GLN A 134 -23.34 25.18 -25.57
N SER A 135 -24.55 24.64 -25.72
CA SER A 135 -25.40 24.15 -24.61
C SER A 135 -25.24 22.65 -24.32
N GLY A 136 -24.70 21.89 -25.27
CA GLY A 136 -24.51 20.44 -25.17
C GLY A 136 -25.77 19.63 -25.49
N VAL A 137 -25.64 18.31 -25.47
CA VAL A 137 -26.71 17.34 -25.75
C VAL A 137 -26.73 16.26 -24.67
N VAL A 138 -27.92 15.86 -24.23
CA VAL A 138 -28.12 14.76 -23.27
C VAL A 138 -28.84 13.61 -23.96
N PHE A 139 -28.17 12.47 -24.08
CA PHE A 139 -28.79 11.20 -24.48
C PHE A 139 -29.23 10.43 -23.24
N LEU A 140 -30.48 10.00 -23.21
CA LEU A 140 -31.05 9.09 -22.20
C LEU A 140 -31.40 7.76 -22.88
N GLU A 141 -30.68 6.70 -22.55
CA GLU A 141 -30.99 5.36 -23.05
C GLU A 141 -32.12 4.72 -22.21
N ILE A 142 -33.26 4.53 -22.86
CA ILE A 142 -34.44 3.86 -22.28
C ILE A 142 -34.31 2.36 -22.56
N SER A 143 -33.64 1.64 -21.65
CA SER A 143 -33.30 0.23 -21.78
C SER A 143 -33.16 -0.44 -20.39
N PRO A 144 -33.27 -1.77 -20.28
CA PRO A 144 -33.01 -2.48 -19.02
C PRO A 144 -31.53 -2.44 -18.58
N HIS A 145 -30.62 -2.02 -19.46
CA HIS A 145 -29.19 -1.83 -19.20
C HIS A 145 -28.57 -1.02 -20.35
N PRO A 146 -27.77 0.04 -20.08
CA PRO A 146 -27.18 0.85 -21.13
C PRO A 146 -26.20 0.06 -22.01
N THR A 147 -26.61 -0.20 -23.25
CA THR A 147 -25.85 -0.94 -24.27
C THR A 147 -25.49 -0.07 -25.47
N LEU A 148 -26.21 1.03 -25.69
CA LEU A 148 -26.00 1.98 -26.78
C LEU A 148 -25.14 3.18 -26.34
N LEU A 149 -25.11 3.53 -25.06
CA LEU A 149 -24.26 4.63 -24.54
C LEU A 149 -22.78 4.57 -24.97
N PRO A 150 -22.11 3.40 -25.08
CA PRO A 150 -20.74 3.32 -25.61
C PRO A 150 -20.65 3.70 -27.10
N MET A 151 -21.64 3.27 -27.90
CA MET A 151 -21.74 3.57 -29.33
C MET A 151 -21.99 5.05 -29.56
N ILE A 152 -22.91 5.65 -28.80
CA ILE A 152 -23.17 7.10 -28.78
C ILE A 152 -21.88 7.85 -28.47
N LYS A 153 -21.18 7.52 -27.37
CA LYS A 153 -19.92 8.17 -27.00
C LYS A 153 -18.86 8.06 -28.09
N THR A 154 -18.71 6.91 -28.72
CA THR A 154 -17.73 6.69 -29.80
C THR A 154 -18.05 7.60 -30.99
N THR A 155 -19.29 7.61 -31.46
CA THR A 155 -19.75 8.45 -32.57
C THR A 155 -19.62 9.94 -32.25
N THR A 156 -19.91 10.38 -31.02
CA THR A 156 -19.83 11.79 -30.63
C THR A 156 -18.42 12.28 -30.24
N SER A 157 -17.45 11.39 -30.04
CA SER A 157 -16.10 11.74 -29.56
C SER A 157 -15.31 12.65 -30.53
N ALA A 158 -15.67 12.67 -31.81
CA ALA A 158 -15.08 13.57 -32.80
C ALA A 158 -15.71 14.99 -32.82
N SER A 159 -16.78 15.23 -32.04
CA SER A 159 -17.46 16.52 -31.97
C SER A 159 -16.98 17.33 -30.77
N ASN A 160 -16.77 18.64 -30.96
CA ASN A 160 -16.45 19.59 -29.87
C ASN A 160 -17.69 19.99 -29.05
N ILE A 161 -18.70 19.13 -28.98
CA ILE A 161 -20.01 19.43 -28.37
C ILE A 161 -20.11 18.67 -27.04
N PRO A 162 -20.47 19.32 -25.92
CA PRO A 162 -20.60 18.65 -24.63
C PRO A 162 -21.73 17.60 -24.66
N VAL A 163 -21.37 16.31 -24.70
CA VAL A 163 -22.33 15.20 -24.72
C VAL A 163 -22.39 14.48 -23.37
N VAL A 164 -23.61 14.32 -22.85
CA VAL A 164 -23.91 13.57 -21.62
C VAL A 164 -24.73 12.34 -21.97
N CYS A 165 -24.45 11.23 -21.31
CA CYS A 165 -25.02 9.91 -21.59
C CYS A 165 -25.54 9.27 -20.31
N LEU A 166 -26.85 9.10 -20.20
CA LEU A 166 -27.56 8.60 -19.02
C LEU A 166 -28.30 7.29 -19.36
N GLY A 167 -28.33 6.34 -18.44
CA GLY A 167 -29.07 5.08 -18.57
C GLY A 167 -30.27 5.05 -17.63
N THR A 168 -31.42 4.53 -18.07
CA THR A 168 -32.62 4.45 -17.23
C THR A 168 -32.54 3.35 -16.17
N LEU A 169 -32.01 2.17 -16.52
CA LEU A 169 -31.89 1.01 -15.65
C LEU A 169 -30.53 0.35 -15.85
N HIS A 170 -30.04 -0.39 -14.85
CA HIS A 170 -28.79 -1.14 -14.91
C HIS A 170 -29.00 -2.57 -14.40
N LYS A 171 -28.45 -3.57 -15.11
CA LYS A 171 -28.28 -4.94 -14.58
C LYS A 171 -27.69 -4.89 -13.17
N GLN A 172 -28.17 -5.77 -12.29
CA GLN A 172 -27.71 -5.95 -10.90
C GLN A 172 -27.86 -4.72 -9.98
N ARG A 173 -28.46 -3.61 -10.42
CA ARG A 173 -28.84 -2.47 -9.55
C ARG A 173 -30.35 -2.44 -9.29
N PRO A 174 -30.80 -1.88 -8.15
CA PRO A 174 -32.20 -1.54 -7.95
C PRO A 174 -32.70 -0.55 -9.02
N ASN A 175 -33.82 -0.89 -9.67
CA ASN A 175 -34.43 -0.07 -10.73
C ASN A 175 -34.73 1.36 -10.27
N TRP A 176 -35.22 1.53 -9.04
CA TRP A 176 -35.55 2.83 -8.45
C TRP A 176 -34.31 3.72 -8.29
N GLU A 177 -33.19 3.16 -7.85
CA GLU A 177 -31.93 3.91 -7.68
C GLU A 177 -31.38 4.38 -9.03
N SER A 178 -31.36 3.50 -10.03
CA SER A 178 -30.93 3.84 -11.40
C SER A 178 -31.77 4.96 -12.02
N LEU A 179 -33.10 4.90 -11.82
CA LEU A 179 -34.01 5.95 -12.27
C LEU A 179 -33.82 7.26 -11.49
N ALA A 180 -33.59 7.19 -10.17
CA ALA A 180 -33.36 8.35 -9.32
C ALA A 180 -32.02 9.05 -9.65
N GLU A 181 -30.94 8.29 -9.90
CA GLU A 181 -29.65 8.80 -10.36
C GLU A 181 -29.81 9.62 -11.65
N SER A 182 -30.38 9.02 -12.70
CA SER A 182 -30.57 9.68 -14.00
C SER A 182 -31.56 10.85 -13.94
N THR A 183 -32.61 10.75 -13.12
CA THR A 183 -33.58 11.86 -12.93
C THR A 183 -32.95 13.03 -12.17
N ALA A 184 -32.14 12.78 -11.14
CA ALA A 184 -31.38 13.82 -10.46
C ALA A 184 -30.32 14.48 -11.38
N GLU A 185 -29.71 13.72 -12.28
CA GLU A 185 -28.71 14.22 -13.22
C GLU A 185 -29.31 15.09 -14.34
N LEU A 186 -30.55 14.81 -14.74
CA LEU A 186 -31.39 15.73 -15.53
C LEU A 186 -31.78 16.98 -14.73
N ALA A 187 -32.15 16.84 -13.46
CA ALA A 187 -32.54 17.96 -12.59
C ALA A 187 -31.41 18.99 -12.43
N ARG A 188 -30.18 18.53 -12.20
CA ARG A 188 -28.97 19.37 -12.08
C ARG A 188 -28.68 20.19 -13.34
N ARG A 189 -29.18 19.77 -14.50
CA ARG A 189 -29.06 20.48 -15.79
C ARG A 189 -30.25 21.41 -16.10
N GLY A 190 -31.18 21.59 -15.15
CA GLY A 190 -32.34 22.46 -15.33
C GLY A 190 -33.42 21.92 -16.25
N PHE A 191 -33.45 20.60 -16.53
CA PHE A 191 -34.56 20.01 -17.25
C PHE A 191 -35.86 20.16 -16.42
N PRO A 192 -36.99 20.57 -17.01
CA PRO A 192 -38.24 20.85 -16.30
C PRO A 192 -38.99 19.56 -15.92
N LEU A 193 -38.44 18.85 -14.92
CA LEU A 193 -38.96 17.58 -14.43
C LEU A 193 -40.23 17.77 -13.61
N ARG A 194 -41.26 16.96 -13.93
CA ARG A 194 -42.56 16.98 -13.28
C ARG A 194 -42.64 15.98 -12.13
N TRP A 195 -41.87 16.22 -11.07
CA TRP A 195 -41.75 15.31 -9.91
C TRP A 195 -43.08 14.75 -9.39
N ASN A 196 -44.14 15.57 -9.37
CA ASN A 196 -45.47 15.17 -8.90
C ASN A 196 -46.09 14.04 -9.73
N GLU A 197 -45.81 13.95 -11.04
CA GLU A 197 -46.34 12.88 -11.91
C GLU A 197 -45.73 11.51 -11.55
N GLY A 198 -44.53 11.48 -10.98
CA GLY A 198 -43.91 10.25 -10.46
C GLY A 198 -44.58 9.67 -9.20
N PHE A 199 -45.48 10.44 -8.58
CA PHE A 199 -46.27 10.03 -7.41
C PHE A 199 -47.78 10.04 -7.70
N ASP A 200 -48.20 10.04 -8.97
CA ASP A 200 -49.63 9.99 -9.30
C ASP A 200 -50.29 8.71 -8.75
N GLY A 201 -51.54 8.83 -8.31
CA GLY A 201 -52.25 7.81 -7.54
C GLY A 201 -51.74 7.57 -6.11
N GLN A 202 -50.65 8.21 -5.67
CA GLN A 202 -50.14 8.13 -4.30
C GLN A 202 -50.50 9.39 -3.49
N ASN A 203 -50.45 9.29 -2.14
CA ASN A 203 -50.56 10.42 -1.23
C ASN A 203 -49.23 10.65 -0.49
N PRO A 204 -48.16 11.13 -1.17
CA PRO A 204 -46.91 11.47 -0.51
C PRO A 204 -47.13 12.63 0.46
N LYS A 205 -46.48 12.59 1.63
CA LYS A 205 -46.42 13.73 2.53
C LYS A 205 -45.22 14.60 2.14
N LEU A 206 -45.49 15.85 1.77
CA LEU A 206 -44.46 16.88 1.81
C LEU A 206 -44.00 17.06 3.27
N VAL A 207 -42.69 17.21 3.46
CA VAL A 207 -42.07 17.50 4.75
C VAL A 207 -41.35 18.83 4.65
N ASP A 208 -41.56 19.70 5.64
CA ASP A 208 -40.86 20.98 5.72
C ASP A 208 -39.38 20.73 6.06
N LEU A 209 -38.51 20.92 5.08
CA LEU A 209 -37.06 20.98 5.28
C LEU A 209 -36.67 22.40 5.75
N PRO A 210 -35.53 22.56 6.44
CA PRO A 210 -35.06 23.88 6.87
C PRO A 210 -34.98 24.85 5.68
N LEU A 211 -35.69 25.98 5.79
CA LEU A 211 -35.68 27.01 4.75
C LEU A 211 -34.26 27.51 4.52
N TYR A 212 -33.82 27.51 3.25
CA TYR A 212 -32.54 28.05 2.84
C TYR A 212 -32.40 29.49 3.35
N GLN A 213 -31.36 29.76 4.16
CA GLN A 213 -31.16 31.08 4.75
C GLN A 213 -30.89 32.11 3.64
N SER A 214 -31.91 32.89 3.29
CA SER A 214 -31.74 34.03 2.40
C SER A 214 -30.79 35.03 3.06
N SER A 215 -29.67 35.33 2.38
CA SER A 215 -28.66 36.26 2.86
C SER A 215 -29.19 37.69 2.86
N GLN A 216 -29.89 38.09 3.93
CA GLN A 216 -30.16 39.50 4.21
C GLN A 216 -28.82 40.18 4.53
N ALA A 217 -28.24 40.83 3.53
CA ALA A 217 -27.00 41.56 3.67
C ALA A 217 -27.20 42.74 4.63
N GLY A 218 -26.67 42.60 5.85
CA GLY A 218 -26.64 43.68 6.83
C GLY A 218 -25.86 44.88 6.28
N VAL A 219 -26.51 46.04 6.18
CA VAL A 219 -25.87 47.28 5.74
C VAL A 219 -24.98 47.78 6.88
N GLY A 220 -23.66 47.53 6.78
CA GLY A 220 -22.71 47.86 7.84
C GLY A 220 -21.31 48.17 7.32
N SER A 221 -21.03 49.47 7.13
CA SER A 221 -19.72 50.12 6.93
C SER A 221 -18.76 49.55 5.87
N GLU A 222 -18.37 50.39 4.91
CA GLU A 222 -17.22 50.07 4.05
C GLU A 222 -15.93 49.99 4.87
N SER A 223 -15.21 48.87 4.78
CA SER A 223 -13.85 48.74 5.28
C SER A 223 -13.05 47.73 4.47
N LYS A 224 -11.89 48.19 3.98
CA LYS A 224 -10.78 47.45 3.34
C LYS A 224 -11.16 46.15 2.61
N ARG A 225 -11.14 46.18 1.26
CA ARG A 225 -11.35 45.00 0.38
C ARG A 225 -10.56 43.76 0.86
N LYS A 226 -11.22 42.82 1.54
CA LYS A 226 -10.67 41.50 1.90
C LYS A 226 -10.43 40.66 0.64
N LEU A 227 -9.46 39.75 0.70
CA LEU A 227 -9.18 38.80 -0.39
C LEU A 227 -10.27 37.72 -0.44
N LYS A 228 -11.29 37.89 -1.30
CA LYS A 228 -12.38 36.91 -1.45
C LYS A 228 -11.91 35.63 -2.16
N SER A 229 -11.40 34.64 -1.41
CA SER A 229 -11.46 33.23 -1.84
C SER A 229 -12.83 32.65 -1.43
N PRO A 230 -13.22 31.45 -1.92
CA PRO A 230 -14.48 30.80 -1.56
C PRO A 230 -14.66 30.62 -0.05
N ILE A 231 -13.56 30.39 0.67
CA ILE A 231 -13.49 30.15 2.12
C ILE A 231 -13.60 31.45 2.95
N SER A 232 -13.56 32.64 2.32
CA SER A 232 -13.59 33.96 3.00
C SER A 232 -14.86 34.27 3.82
N ALA A 233 -15.88 33.41 3.78
CA ALA A 233 -17.11 33.51 4.57
C ALA A 233 -17.14 32.57 5.81
N TRP A 234 -16.04 31.89 6.15
CA TRP A 234 -15.97 30.89 7.22
C TRP A 234 -14.93 31.17 8.32
N ILE A 235 -14.20 32.30 8.27
CA ILE A 235 -13.40 32.77 9.42
C ILE A 235 -14.20 33.87 10.14
N ASP A 236 -14.64 33.57 11.36
CA ASP A 236 -15.51 34.41 12.16
C ASP A 236 -14.69 35.10 13.28
N GLY A 237 -14.10 36.27 12.99
CA GLY A 237 -13.44 37.05 14.04
C GLY A 237 -12.58 38.25 13.60
N HIS A 238 -12.21 39.06 14.58
CA HIS A 238 -11.10 40.01 14.55
C HIS A 238 -10.19 39.71 15.75
N SER A 239 -8.95 39.27 15.52
CA SER A 239 -7.98 39.06 16.60
C SER A 239 -7.30 40.38 16.97
N ASP A 240 -7.71 41.01 18.07
CA ASP A 240 -6.81 41.89 18.82
C ASP A 240 -6.01 41.05 19.84
N ASN A 241 -4.78 41.46 20.15
CA ASN A 241 -3.93 40.87 21.20
C ASN A 241 -3.67 39.34 21.11
N GLY A 242 -3.48 38.81 19.89
CA GLY A 242 -2.83 37.50 19.70
C GLY A 242 -3.69 36.25 19.86
N ALA A 243 -5.00 36.38 20.10
CA ALA A 243 -5.93 35.25 20.05
C ALA A 243 -6.00 34.65 18.62
N PRO A 244 -6.26 33.32 18.47
CA PRO A 244 -6.49 32.71 17.17
C PRO A 244 -7.74 33.27 16.48
N TYR A 245 -7.73 33.29 15.14
CA TYR A 245 -8.95 33.50 14.34
C TYR A 245 -9.77 32.21 14.35
N GLU A 246 -10.99 32.25 14.90
CA GLU A 246 -11.89 31.11 14.97
C GLU A 246 -12.47 30.76 13.58
N VAL A 247 -12.49 29.47 13.26
CA VAL A 247 -13.02 28.94 12.00
C VAL A 247 -14.40 28.32 12.25
N SER A 248 -15.39 28.86 11.55
CA SER A 248 -16.78 28.43 11.56
C SER A 248 -16.91 26.95 11.20
N THR A 249 -17.82 26.22 11.86
CA THR A 249 -18.04 24.76 11.66
C THR A 249 -18.57 24.36 10.27
N ARG A 250 -18.65 25.35 9.36
CA ARG A 250 -18.93 25.23 7.92
C ARG A 250 -17.84 24.51 7.12
N ILE A 251 -16.68 24.21 7.72
CA ILE A 251 -15.63 23.40 7.09
C ILE A 251 -15.95 21.89 7.02
N THR A 252 -16.88 21.38 7.84
CA THR A 252 -17.18 19.94 7.92
C THR A 252 -17.49 19.29 6.55
N PRO A 253 -18.30 19.87 5.65
CA PRO A 253 -18.56 19.29 4.32
C PRO A 253 -17.32 19.18 3.42
N LEU A 254 -16.29 20.02 3.63
CA LEU A 254 -14.99 19.87 2.95
C LEU A 254 -14.26 18.63 3.46
N ILE A 255 -14.23 18.44 4.79
CA ILE A 255 -13.57 17.31 5.45
C ILE A 255 -14.28 15.99 5.10
N GLU A 256 -15.61 15.97 5.09
CA GLU A 256 -16.41 14.82 4.64
C GLU A 256 -16.24 14.49 3.15
N GLY A 257 -15.86 15.50 2.36
CA GLY A 257 -15.64 15.40 0.93
C GLY A 257 -14.29 14.78 0.53
N HIS A 258 -13.37 14.60 1.48
CA HIS A 258 -12.02 14.07 1.30
C HIS A 258 -11.81 12.83 2.18
N ARG A 259 -12.10 11.64 1.63
CA ARG A 259 -12.14 10.36 2.37
C ARG A 259 -10.93 9.49 2.08
N VAL A 260 -9.91 9.60 2.92
CA VAL A 260 -8.66 8.86 2.83
C VAL A 260 -8.81 7.50 3.52
N ALA A 261 -8.60 6.40 2.80
CA ALA A 261 -8.84 5.03 3.29
C ALA A 261 -10.20 4.86 4.01
N GLY A 262 -11.26 5.49 3.47
CA GLY A 262 -12.61 5.51 4.04
C GLY A 262 -12.86 6.53 5.17
N THR A 263 -11.80 7.16 5.71
CA THR A 263 -11.86 8.11 6.83
C THR A 263 -11.89 9.55 6.31
N CYS A 264 -12.78 10.39 6.84
CA CYS A 264 -12.82 11.82 6.53
C CYS A 264 -11.63 12.56 7.16
N ILE A 265 -10.80 13.22 6.34
CA ILE A 265 -9.62 13.98 6.80
C ILE A 265 -9.64 15.36 6.15
N CYS A 266 -9.27 16.41 6.89
CA CYS A 266 -9.15 17.75 6.31
C CYS A 266 -8.02 17.79 5.25
N PRO A 267 -8.31 18.14 3.98
CA PRO A 267 -7.29 18.18 2.94
C PRO A 267 -6.33 19.37 3.12
N ALA A 268 -5.09 19.17 2.66
CA ALA A 268 -3.99 20.12 2.74
C ALA A 268 -4.34 21.54 2.23
N SER A 269 -5.15 21.64 1.18
CA SER A 269 -5.66 22.89 0.62
C SER A 269 -6.44 23.76 1.60
N VAL A 270 -7.22 23.16 2.50
CA VAL A 270 -8.07 23.90 3.45
C VAL A 270 -7.21 24.64 4.47
N TYR A 271 -6.15 24.02 4.98
CA TYR A 271 -5.19 24.71 5.85
C TYR A 271 -4.49 25.87 5.13
N ILE A 272 -4.11 25.69 3.86
CA ILE A 272 -3.47 26.72 3.03
C ILE A 272 -4.42 27.92 2.83
N GLU A 273 -5.68 27.69 2.47
CA GLU A 273 -6.65 28.77 2.30
C GLU A 273 -7.00 29.47 3.62
N LEU A 274 -7.13 28.74 4.73
CA LEU A 274 -7.36 29.33 6.05
C LEU A 274 -6.17 30.23 6.48
N ALA A 275 -4.94 29.80 6.24
CA ALA A 275 -3.74 30.60 6.49
C ALA A 275 -3.68 31.87 5.63
N LEU A 276 -4.01 31.77 4.33
CA LEU A 276 -4.09 32.92 3.42
C LEU A 276 -5.18 33.92 3.82
N GLN A 277 -6.34 33.44 4.26
CA GLN A 277 -7.44 34.29 4.74
C GLN A 277 -7.07 35.01 6.05
N ALA A 278 -6.46 34.31 7.01
CA ALA A 278 -5.97 34.91 8.25
C ALA A 278 -4.81 35.90 8.02
N ALA A 279 -3.97 35.67 7.00
CA ALA A 279 -2.89 36.58 6.61
C ALA A 279 -3.40 37.87 5.93
N SER A 280 -4.50 37.81 5.16
CA SER A 280 -4.98 38.92 4.33
C SER A 280 -5.17 40.27 5.05
N PRO A 281 -5.63 40.36 6.32
CA PRO A 281 -5.74 41.64 7.03
C PRO A 281 -4.40 42.24 7.50
N ARG A 282 -3.33 41.42 7.60
CA ARG A 282 -2.03 41.80 8.17
C ARG A 282 -0.99 42.21 7.11
N VAL A 283 -1.29 42.04 5.82
CA VAL A 283 -0.41 42.38 4.70
C VAL A 283 -0.83 43.71 4.06
N GLU A 284 0.14 44.55 3.68
CA GLU A 284 -0.14 45.86 3.07
C GLU A 284 -0.90 45.76 1.75
N HIS A 285 -1.76 46.75 1.47
CA HIS A 285 -2.64 46.71 0.32
C HIS A 285 -1.87 46.67 -1.01
N GLY A 286 -2.08 45.60 -1.80
CA GLY A 286 -1.40 45.36 -3.07
C GLY A 286 -0.05 44.66 -2.95
N HIS A 287 0.39 44.27 -1.76
CA HIS A 287 1.45 43.27 -1.63
C HIS A 287 0.89 41.87 -1.96
N ARG A 288 1.76 40.97 -2.44
CA ARG A 288 1.43 39.55 -2.61
C ARG A 288 1.69 38.80 -1.31
N ILE A 289 0.90 37.76 -1.09
CA ILE A 289 1.09 36.82 0.02
C ILE A 289 1.73 35.57 -0.58
N ARG A 290 2.96 35.25 -0.16
CA ARG A 290 3.57 33.94 -0.36
C ARG A 290 3.54 33.21 0.98
N LEU A 291 3.00 31.99 1.00
CA LEU A 291 3.25 31.08 2.11
C LEU A 291 4.53 30.29 1.80
N GLU A 292 5.38 30.09 2.80
CA GLU A 292 6.65 29.37 2.67
C GLU A 292 6.78 28.35 3.81
N TYR A 293 7.39 27.19 3.54
CA TYR A 293 7.67 26.10 4.49
C TYR A 293 6.42 25.55 5.20
N ILE A 294 5.40 25.18 4.42
CA ILE A 294 4.14 24.63 4.93
C ILE A 294 4.34 23.16 5.30
N ILE A 295 4.02 22.77 6.53
CA ILE A 295 4.10 21.38 7.03
C ILE A 295 2.73 20.93 7.51
N PHE A 296 2.29 19.74 7.11
CA PHE A 296 1.07 19.11 7.60
C PHE A 296 1.38 18.17 8.78
N SER A 297 1.58 18.79 9.95
CA SER A 297 2.05 18.14 11.18
C SER A 297 1.17 16.99 11.68
N LYS A 298 -0.17 17.09 11.59
CA LYS A 298 -1.12 15.99 11.88
C LYS A 298 -2.43 16.14 11.08
N PRO A 299 -3.09 15.03 10.69
CA PRO A 299 -4.39 15.06 10.04
C PRO A 299 -5.52 15.43 11.04
N LEU A 300 -6.31 16.47 10.73
CA LEU A 300 -7.61 16.68 11.36
C LEU A 300 -8.59 15.62 10.82
N VAL A 301 -8.83 14.58 11.62
CA VAL A 301 -9.79 13.50 11.33
C VAL A 301 -11.18 13.92 11.83
N HIS A 302 -12.21 13.82 10.99
CA HIS A 302 -13.57 14.12 11.42
C HIS A 302 -14.22 12.92 12.11
N GLN A 303 -14.63 13.10 13.37
CA GLN A 303 -15.32 12.11 14.18
C GLN A 303 -16.83 12.36 14.13
N MET A 304 -17.60 11.41 13.59
CA MET A 304 -19.06 11.53 13.41
C MET A 304 -19.86 11.66 14.72
N ALA A 305 -19.20 11.57 15.88
CA ALA A 305 -19.79 11.76 17.20
C ALA A 305 -19.75 13.22 17.69
N ASP A 306 -18.88 14.07 17.12
CA ASP A 306 -18.79 15.50 17.43
C ASP A 306 -19.22 16.35 16.22
N PRO A 307 -20.40 17.00 16.26
CA PRO A 307 -20.90 17.81 15.16
C PRO A 307 -20.24 19.20 15.05
N LEU A 308 -19.34 19.59 15.97
CA LEU A 308 -18.80 20.96 16.07
C LEU A 308 -17.27 20.97 16.25
N GLN A 309 -16.53 20.35 15.33
CA GLN A 309 -15.08 20.55 15.25
C GLN A 309 -14.73 22.01 14.93
N VAL A 310 -14.31 22.75 15.96
CA VAL A 310 -13.80 24.12 15.86
C VAL A 310 -12.27 24.10 15.78
N ILE A 311 -11.71 24.81 14.82
CA ILE A 311 -10.26 25.03 14.69
C ILE A 311 -9.95 26.53 14.64
N GLY A 312 -8.73 26.89 15.00
CA GLY A 312 -8.25 28.26 15.04
C GLY A 312 -7.02 28.45 14.19
N VAL A 313 -6.86 29.64 13.59
CA VAL A 313 -5.62 30.05 12.94
C VAL A 313 -4.91 31.09 13.81
N GLU A 314 -3.81 30.71 14.43
CA GLU A 314 -2.89 31.66 15.05
C GLU A 314 -1.97 32.28 14.00
N ILE A 315 -1.67 33.58 14.15
CA ILE A 315 -0.56 34.23 13.45
C ILE A 315 0.25 35.04 14.46
N GLN A 316 1.56 34.78 14.50
CA GLN A 316 2.50 35.37 15.46
C GLN A 316 3.68 36.04 14.75
N GLU A 317 4.29 37.03 15.40
CA GLU A 317 5.53 37.66 14.95
C GLU A 317 6.75 36.86 15.48
N PRO A 318 7.58 36.26 14.60
CA PRO A 318 8.71 35.44 15.00
C PRO A 318 9.81 36.32 15.62
N LYS A 319 10.24 35.97 16.83
CA LYS A 319 11.18 36.76 17.68
C LYS A 319 12.57 37.07 17.07
N ASN A 320 12.89 36.54 15.89
CA ASN A 320 14.23 36.53 15.28
C ASN A 320 14.26 36.75 13.75
N LEU A 321 13.17 37.20 13.11
CA LEU A 321 13.13 37.41 11.65
C LEU A 321 12.40 38.71 11.28
N ASP A 322 13.08 39.60 10.55
CA ASP A 322 12.48 40.82 10.02
C ASP A 322 11.41 40.50 8.96
N ASN A 323 10.23 41.12 9.08
CA ASN A 323 9.12 41.11 8.11
C ASN A 323 8.47 39.77 7.73
N ALA A 324 8.82 38.64 8.37
CA ALA A 324 8.06 37.38 8.25
C ALA A 324 7.01 37.27 9.37
N LEU A 325 5.91 36.55 9.13
CA LEU A 325 4.99 36.09 10.18
C LEU A 325 4.96 34.55 10.20
N GLU A 326 4.71 33.94 11.35
CA GLU A 326 4.45 32.49 11.47
C GLU A 326 2.96 32.23 11.63
N PHE A 327 2.41 31.22 10.95
CA PHE A 327 1.02 30.79 11.10
C PHE A 327 0.93 29.35 11.63
N ARG A 328 -0.11 29.06 12.42
CA ARG A 328 -0.41 27.72 12.96
C ARG A 328 -1.91 27.47 12.95
N VAL A 329 -2.34 26.28 12.53
CA VAL A 329 -3.72 25.82 12.61
C VAL A 329 -3.85 24.83 13.77
N VAL A 330 -4.68 25.16 14.75
CA VAL A 330 -4.77 24.47 16.06
C VAL A 330 -6.22 24.08 16.38
N PRO A 331 -6.46 23.06 17.23
CA PRO A 331 -7.79 22.79 17.78
C PRO A 331 -8.23 23.92 18.75
N LEU A 332 -9.54 24.18 18.81
CA LEU A 332 -10.14 25.09 19.79
C LEU A 332 -11.20 24.36 20.62
N GLN A 333 -11.24 24.67 21.92
CA GLN A 333 -12.35 24.32 22.81
C GLN A 333 -13.01 25.60 23.34
N HIS A 334 -14.13 25.45 24.06
CA HIS A 334 -14.95 26.56 24.58
C HIS A 334 -14.17 27.46 25.59
N GLY A 335 -13.39 28.40 25.06
CA GLY A 335 -12.59 29.37 25.84
C GLY A 335 -11.20 29.68 25.27
N GLY A 336 -10.68 28.90 24.32
CA GLY A 336 -9.36 29.15 23.73
C GLY A 336 -8.71 27.92 23.05
N PRO A 337 -7.44 28.04 22.64
CA PRO A 337 -6.65 26.88 22.19
C PRO A 337 -6.42 25.90 23.35
N VAL A 338 -6.36 24.61 23.02
CA VAL A 338 -6.16 23.55 24.02
C VAL A 338 -4.68 23.46 24.40
N ASP A 339 -4.37 23.81 25.65
CA ASP A 339 -3.00 23.92 26.14
C ASP A 339 -2.32 22.54 26.21
N GLY A 340 -1.39 22.28 25.29
CA GLY A 340 -0.69 21.00 25.15
C GLY A 340 -1.17 20.09 24.00
N GLU A 341 -2.17 20.47 23.20
CA GLU A 341 -2.48 19.76 21.96
C GLU A 341 -1.62 20.20 20.77
N SER A 342 -1.44 19.29 19.82
CA SER A 342 -0.55 19.46 18.67
C SER A 342 -1.22 20.18 17.49
N THR A 343 -0.49 21.14 16.91
CA THR A 343 -0.81 21.83 15.65
C THR A 343 -1.09 20.85 14.50
N PHE A 344 -2.10 21.15 13.65
CA PHE A 344 -2.42 20.39 12.44
C PHE A 344 -1.55 20.78 11.24
N CYS A 345 -1.36 22.09 11.04
CA CYS A 345 -0.60 22.66 9.93
C CYS A 345 0.10 23.96 10.37
N ARG A 346 1.31 24.21 9.88
CA ARG A 346 2.03 25.47 10.13
C ARG A 346 2.85 25.91 8.93
N GLY A 347 3.34 27.13 8.96
CA GLY A 347 4.33 27.66 8.02
C GLY A 347 4.59 29.14 8.24
N THR A 348 5.27 29.78 7.30
CA THR A 348 5.53 31.24 7.33
C THR A 348 4.76 31.99 6.26
N ILE A 349 4.48 33.26 6.53
CA ILE A 349 3.88 34.23 5.62
C ILE A 349 4.96 35.26 5.25
N ALA A 350 5.30 35.32 3.96
CA ALA A 350 6.25 36.28 3.41
C ALA A 350 5.50 37.35 2.57
N PRO A 351 5.37 38.60 3.06
CA PRO A 351 4.74 39.69 2.33
C PRO A 351 5.66 40.19 1.19
N ARG A 352 5.33 39.86 -0.06
CA ARG A 352 6.10 40.25 -1.26
C ARG A 352 5.65 41.62 -1.77
N GLY A 353 6.61 42.53 -2.01
CA GLY A 353 6.35 43.89 -2.49
C GLY A 353 5.74 43.97 -3.89
N ARG A 354 5.13 45.11 -4.22
CA ARG A 354 4.36 45.37 -5.46
C ARG A 354 5.08 45.11 -6.79
N ALA A 355 6.41 45.04 -6.80
CA ALA A 355 7.22 44.69 -7.98
C ALA A 355 8.50 43.97 -7.54
N GLY A 356 8.72 42.74 -8.02
CA GLY A 356 9.84 41.92 -7.58
C GLY A 356 9.96 40.60 -8.35
N GLY A 357 10.45 40.67 -9.59
CA GLY A 357 10.71 39.51 -10.44
C GLY A 357 9.55 39.15 -11.37
N ILE A 358 9.87 38.98 -12.66
CA ILE A 358 9.10 38.08 -13.52
C ILE A 358 9.50 36.68 -13.08
N ILE A 359 8.55 35.88 -12.60
CA ILE A 359 8.78 34.45 -12.41
C ILE A 359 8.77 33.83 -13.80
N ILE A 360 9.96 33.75 -14.40
CA ILE A 360 10.18 33.05 -15.67
C ILE A 360 10.12 31.56 -15.33
N PRO A 361 9.10 30.80 -15.77
CA PRO A 361 9.12 29.34 -15.60
C PRO A 361 10.33 28.78 -16.35
N PRO A 362 10.97 27.70 -15.83
CA PRO A 362 12.17 27.14 -16.46
C PRO A 362 11.88 26.81 -17.93
N SER A 363 12.72 27.32 -18.83
CA SER A 363 12.49 27.34 -20.27
C SER A 363 12.77 25.99 -20.95
N GLY A 364 11.96 25.00 -20.59
CA GLY A 364 11.96 23.65 -21.13
C GLY A 364 11.81 22.59 -20.02
N PRO A 365 11.30 21.39 -20.34
CA PRO A 365 11.25 20.28 -19.39
C PRO A 365 12.66 19.91 -18.90
N PRO A 366 12.84 19.57 -17.61
CA PRO A 366 14.11 19.06 -17.12
C PRO A 366 14.47 17.75 -17.84
N ARG A 367 15.76 17.56 -18.15
CA ARG A 367 16.28 16.42 -18.96
C ARG A 367 16.18 15.03 -18.28
N HIS A 368 15.49 14.94 -17.15
CA HIS A 368 15.31 13.72 -16.34
C HIS A 368 13.83 13.52 -15.97
N LEU A 369 12.93 13.72 -16.94
CA LEU A 369 11.57 13.19 -16.85
C LEU A 369 11.55 11.76 -17.37
N ILE A 370 10.90 10.89 -16.60
CA ILE A 370 10.52 9.55 -17.05
C ILE A 370 9.39 9.72 -18.07
N ASP A 371 9.51 9.10 -19.24
CA ASP A 371 8.46 9.04 -20.27
C ASP A 371 7.83 7.63 -20.25
N PRO A 372 6.76 7.40 -19.47
CA PRO A 372 6.02 6.15 -19.48
C PRO A 372 5.10 6.08 -20.70
N ALA A 373 5.69 5.85 -21.87
CA ALA A 373 5.03 5.55 -23.15
C ALA A 373 4.13 6.68 -23.72
N GLY A 374 4.62 7.91 -23.73
CA GLY A 374 4.11 9.00 -24.56
C GLY A 374 2.93 9.78 -23.98
N PRO A 375 2.18 10.54 -24.81
CA PRO A 375 1.15 11.48 -24.35
C PRO A 375 -0.13 10.76 -23.91
N CYS A 376 -0.08 10.09 -22.77
CA CYS A 376 -1.27 9.54 -22.12
C CYS A 376 -2.21 10.69 -21.70
N VAL A 377 -3.48 10.61 -22.11
CA VAL A 377 -4.55 11.54 -21.76
C VAL A 377 -5.55 10.83 -20.85
N MET A 378 -5.60 11.24 -19.60
CA MET A 378 -6.33 10.59 -18.51
C MET A 378 -7.52 11.47 -18.13
N GLN A 379 -8.73 10.94 -18.29
CA GLN A 379 -9.99 11.68 -18.06
C GLN A 379 -10.37 11.67 -16.58
N ARG A 380 -11.16 12.65 -16.10
CA ARG A 380 -11.67 12.77 -14.71
C ARG A 380 -11.99 11.42 -14.06
N LYS A 381 -12.71 10.54 -14.77
CA LYS A 381 -13.08 9.22 -14.25
C LYS A 381 -11.88 8.33 -13.92
N MET A 382 -10.87 8.26 -14.79
CA MET A 382 -9.64 7.49 -14.51
C MET A 382 -8.86 8.09 -13.32
N LEU A 383 -8.81 9.42 -13.23
CA LEU A 383 -8.14 10.13 -12.14
C LEU A 383 -8.77 9.80 -10.78
N TYR A 384 -10.09 9.99 -10.67
CA TYR A 384 -10.80 9.97 -9.38
C TYR A 384 -11.46 8.63 -9.03
N ASP A 385 -11.90 7.82 -10.00
CA ASP A 385 -12.58 6.53 -9.75
C ASP A 385 -11.63 5.32 -9.78
N THR A 386 -10.42 5.45 -10.35
CA THR A 386 -9.49 4.30 -10.55
C THR A 386 -8.15 4.49 -9.87
N ILE A 387 -7.51 5.65 -10.02
CA ILE A 387 -6.15 5.86 -9.53
C ILE A 387 -6.17 6.39 -8.09
N PHE A 388 -6.97 7.43 -7.81
CA PHE A 388 -7.10 7.94 -6.43
C PHE A 388 -8.00 7.09 -5.53
N THR A 389 -8.97 6.31 -6.02
CA THR A 389 -9.82 5.43 -5.16
C THR A 389 -9.01 4.45 -4.29
N ARG A 390 -7.81 4.07 -4.73
CA ARG A 390 -6.84 3.28 -3.94
C ARG A 390 -6.39 3.97 -2.64
N VAL A 391 -6.58 5.28 -2.52
CA VAL A 391 -6.03 6.12 -1.43
C VAL A 391 -7.07 7.09 -0.88
N VAL A 392 -7.67 7.91 -1.73
CA VAL A 392 -8.61 8.99 -1.41
C VAL A 392 -9.85 8.91 -2.30
N SER A 393 -11.00 8.70 -1.68
CA SER A 393 -12.30 8.90 -2.33
C SER A 393 -12.70 10.37 -2.23
N TYR A 394 -12.72 11.05 -3.38
CA TYR A 394 -13.09 12.46 -3.50
C TYR A 394 -14.56 12.63 -3.86
N SER A 395 -15.29 13.45 -3.10
CA SER A 395 -16.65 13.85 -3.44
C SER A 395 -16.69 14.77 -4.67
N PRO A 396 -17.84 14.93 -5.37
CA PRO A 396 -17.91 15.65 -6.66
C PRO A 396 -17.39 17.09 -6.65
N MET A 397 -17.40 17.78 -5.50
CA MET A 397 -16.85 19.13 -5.36
C MET A 397 -15.30 19.20 -5.44
N TYR A 398 -14.62 18.08 -5.19
CA TYR A 398 -13.16 17.93 -5.29
C TYR A 398 -12.70 17.38 -6.64
N GLN A 399 -13.61 16.83 -7.46
CA GLN A 399 -13.29 16.21 -8.75
C GLN A 399 -13.11 17.27 -9.86
N THR A 400 -12.30 18.29 -9.60
CA THR A 400 -12.17 19.49 -10.45
C THR A 400 -11.57 19.16 -11.83
N ILE A 401 -10.40 18.51 -11.84
CA ILE A 401 -9.64 18.16 -13.05
C ILE A 401 -10.50 17.38 -14.06
N ASP A 402 -10.77 17.97 -15.24
CA ASP A 402 -11.52 17.32 -16.34
C ASP A 402 -10.68 16.28 -17.09
N ARG A 403 -9.43 16.65 -17.39
CA ARG A 403 -8.44 15.83 -18.09
C ARG A 403 -7.06 16.14 -17.53
N LEU A 404 -6.18 15.16 -17.52
CA LEU A 404 -4.75 15.35 -17.32
C LEU A 404 -4.01 14.68 -18.47
N GLN A 405 -3.02 15.35 -19.03
CA GLN A 405 -2.18 14.85 -20.11
C GLN A 405 -0.71 15.01 -19.72
N LEU A 406 0.10 13.99 -20.00
CA LEU A 406 1.54 13.97 -19.68
C LEU A 406 2.39 14.91 -20.56
N SER A 407 1.85 16.06 -20.96
CA SER A 407 2.52 17.14 -21.71
C SER A 407 1.65 18.41 -21.83
N HIS A 408 1.25 19.02 -20.70
CA HIS A 408 0.28 20.14 -20.50
C HIS A 408 -1.18 19.70 -20.39
N ALA A 409 -1.98 20.31 -19.49
CA ALA A 409 -3.40 19.97 -19.35
C ALA A 409 -4.33 21.07 -18.78
N ALA A 410 -5.37 21.39 -19.58
CA ALA A 410 -6.81 21.34 -19.26
C ALA A 410 -7.43 22.12 -18.07
N GLU A 411 -8.77 22.10 -18.02
CA GLU A 411 -9.59 23.32 -17.83
C GLU A 411 -10.51 23.37 -16.58
N LYS A 412 -10.90 24.63 -16.27
CA LYS A 412 -12.06 25.10 -15.46
C LYS A 412 -12.16 24.69 -13.98
N LEU A 413 -11.93 25.65 -13.07
CA LEU A 413 -11.80 25.39 -11.62
C LEU A 413 -12.75 26.24 -10.74
N PRO A 414 -13.63 25.62 -9.94
CA PRO A 414 -14.44 26.27 -8.90
C PRO A 414 -13.76 26.08 -7.50
N PRO A 415 -14.44 26.01 -6.33
CA PRO A 415 -13.94 26.60 -5.09
C PRO A 415 -12.79 25.91 -4.34
N VAL A 416 -12.08 24.95 -4.94
CA VAL A 416 -10.98 24.20 -4.31
C VAL A 416 -9.71 24.27 -5.16
N PHE A 417 -9.32 25.50 -5.48
CA PHE A 417 -8.29 25.79 -6.48
C PHE A 417 -6.91 25.22 -6.09
N ILE A 418 -6.47 25.40 -4.84
CA ILE A 418 -5.19 24.85 -4.36
C ILE A 418 -5.16 23.34 -4.45
N ASP A 419 -6.25 22.65 -4.07
CA ASP A 419 -6.31 21.20 -4.05
C ASP A 419 -6.15 20.61 -5.45
N THR A 420 -6.64 21.31 -6.48
CA THR A 420 -6.42 20.93 -7.89
C THR A 420 -4.93 20.87 -8.24
N LEU A 421 -4.12 21.79 -7.71
CA LEU A 421 -2.66 21.82 -7.92
C LEU A 421 -1.98 20.68 -7.15
N LEU A 422 -2.42 20.42 -5.92
CA LEU A 422 -1.96 19.26 -5.13
C LEU A 422 -2.33 17.93 -5.81
N HIS A 423 -3.54 17.83 -6.38
CA HIS A 423 -4.03 16.65 -7.12
C HIS A 423 -3.20 16.40 -8.38
N ALA A 424 -2.90 17.45 -9.16
CA ALA A 424 -2.13 17.30 -10.39
C ALA A 424 -0.75 16.69 -10.13
N ALA A 425 -0.08 17.08 -9.03
CA ALA A 425 1.24 16.54 -8.68
C ALA A 425 1.15 15.19 -7.93
N GLY A 426 0.21 15.06 -7.00
CA GLY A 426 -0.03 13.81 -6.26
C GLY A 426 -0.50 12.67 -7.16
N PHE A 427 -1.22 12.99 -8.23
CA PHE A 427 -1.58 12.04 -9.27
C PHE A 427 -0.34 11.45 -9.96
N LEU A 428 0.56 12.32 -10.45
CA LEU A 428 1.79 11.86 -11.11
C LEU A 428 2.65 11.02 -10.17
N ALA A 429 2.73 11.39 -8.89
CA ALA A 429 3.44 10.61 -7.87
C ALA A 429 2.79 9.24 -7.61
N ASN A 430 1.46 9.15 -7.53
CA ASN A 430 0.75 7.87 -7.32
C ASN A 430 0.72 6.98 -8.58
N CYS A 431 0.86 7.56 -9.78
CA CYS A 431 1.08 6.82 -11.03
C CYS A 431 2.53 6.31 -11.20
N SER A 432 3.46 6.78 -10.36
CA SER A 432 4.88 6.43 -10.42
C SER A 432 5.30 5.37 -9.39
N VAL A 433 4.33 4.75 -8.68
CA VAL A 433 4.55 3.77 -7.61
C VAL A 433 3.66 2.52 -7.79
N PRO A 434 4.07 1.34 -7.27
CA PRO A 434 3.33 0.09 -7.46
C PRO A 434 1.96 0.05 -6.75
N SER A 435 1.17 -0.99 -7.05
CA SER A 435 -0.17 -1.22 -6.49
C SER A 435 -0.20 -1.35 -4.95
N SER A 436 0.91 -1.78 -4.34
CA SER A 436 1.10 -1.89 -2.89
C SER A 436 1.27 -0.55 -2.17
N ASP A 437 1.58 0.53 -2.90
CA ASP A 437 2.13 1.76 -2.35
C ASP A 437 1.29 2.99 -2.70
N VAL A 438 1.46 4.04 -1.89
CA VAL A 438 0.76 5.32 -1.97
C VAL A 438 1.74 6.47 -1.79
N CYS A 439 1.56 7.55 -2.56
CA CYS A 439 2.25 8.82 -2.37
C CYS A 439 1.33 9.85 -1.68
N ILE A 440 1.68 10.32 -0.47
CA ILE A 440 0.94 11.36 0.28
C ILE A 440 1.68 12.70 0.31
N CYS A 441 0.95 13.83 0.27
CA CYS A 441 1.55 15.15 0.45
C CYS A 441 1.82 15.42 1.94
N THR A 442 3.07 15.71 2.29
CA THR A 442 3.52 15.93 3.69
C THR A 442 3.90 17.39 3.98
N GLY A 443 4.32 18.12 2.96
CA GLY A 443 4.64 19.55 3.05
C GLY A 443 4.69 20.24 1.69
N VAL A 444 4.77 21.57 1.71
CA VAL A 444 4.84 22.42 0.51
C VAL A 444 5.83 23.56 0.76
N GLU A 445 6.92 23.60 -0.01
CA GLU A 445 7.96 24.63 0.10
C GLU A 445 7.39 26.04 -0.07
N SER A 446 6.52 26.27 -1.06
CA SER A 446 5.76 27.53 -1.13
C SER A 446 4.49 27.51 -1.97
N VAL A 447 3.59 28.45 -1.65
CA VAL A 447 2.37 28.79 -2.42
C VAL A 447 2.39 30.29 -2.69
N GLU A 448 2.31 30.72 -3.95
CA GLU A 448 2.19 32.14 -4.31
C GLU A 448 1.04 32.38 -5.31
N PHE A 449 0.25 33.42 -5.04
CA PHE A 449 -0.80 33.93 -5.92
C PHE A 449 -0.35 35.24 -6.58
N LEU A 450 -0.29 35.23 -7.91
CA LEU A 450 0.29 36.32 -8.71
C LEU A 450 -0.75 37.34 -9.17
N VAL A 451 -2.02 36.92 -9.33
CA VAL A 451 -3.16 37.74 -9.76
C VAL A 451 -4.16 37.88 -8.61
N GLN A 452 -4.61 39.11 -8.34
CA GLN A 452 -5.60 39.43 -7.31
C GLN A 452 -6.85 40.07 -7.95
N GLY A 453 -7.89 39.29 -8.23
CA GLY A 453 -9.15 39.80 -8.77
C GLY A 453 -10.28 38.77 -8.72
N PRO A 454 -11.56 39.16 -8.51
CA PRO A 454 -12.68 38.21 -8.45
C PRO A 454 -12.93 37.44 -9.75
N SER A 455 -12.73 38.09 -10.91
CA SER A 455 -13.05 37.53 -12.22
C SER A 455 -12.16 36.37 -12.64
N ALA A 456 -10.96 36.21 -12.05
CA ALA A 456 -10.07 35.11 -12.39
C ALA A 456 -10.65 33.74 -11.99
N TRP A 457 -11.32 33.65 -10.83
CA TRP A 457 -11.75 32.38 -10.23
C TRP A 457 -13.01 31.75 -10.85
N GLU A 458 -13.55 32.36 -11.90
CA GLU A 458 -14.68 31.83 -12.69
C GLU A 458 -14.20 31.27 -14.06
N GLU A 459 -12.89 31.39 -14.36
CA GLU A 459 -12.31 31.06 -15.65
C GLU A 459 -11.75 29.62 -15.77
N THR A 460 -11.39 29.29 -17.01
CA THR A 460 -10.56 28.14 -17.36
C THR A 460 -9.08 28.47 -17.15
N PHE A 461 -8.39 27.62 -16.40
CA PHE A 461 -6.94 27.62 -16.27
C PHE A 461 -6.32 26.47 -17.09
N ILE A 462 -5.01 26.52 -17.30
CA ILE A 462 -4.19 25.42 -17.83
C ILE A 462 -3.12 25.09 -16.79
N LEU A 463 -2.96 23.81 -16.46
CA LEU A 463 -1.94 23.35 -15.52
C LEU A 463 -0.72 22.78 -16.26
N GLN A 464 0.46 23.26 -15.87
CA GLN A 464 1.73 22.57 -16.08
C GLN A 464 2.18 22.02 -14.73
N THR A 465 2.36 20.71 -14.62
CA THR A 465 2.83 20.07 -13.40
C THR A 465 3.98 19.13 -13.70
N TYR A 466 4.97 19.15 -12.81
CA TYR A 466 6.18 18.33 -12.87
C TYR A 466 6.36 17.61 -11.54
N ILE A 467 6.88 16.39 -11.59
CA ILE A 467 7.42 15.68 -10.43
C ILE A 467 8.86 15.30 -10.70
N THR A 468 9.69 15.29 -9.65
CA THR A 468 11.07 14.80 -9.67
C THR A 468 11.21 13.72 -8.61
N PRO A 469 11.76 12.53 -8.91
CA PRO A 469 12.03 11.52 -7.89
C PRO A 469 13.01 12.02 -6.82
N THR A 470 12.79 11.59 -5.58
CA THR A 470 13.57 11.95 -4.39
C THR A 470 13.73 10.72 -3.48
N THR A 471 14.67 10.76 -2.55
CA THR A 471 14.81 9.69 -1.53
C THR A 471 13.53 9.61 -0.69
N GLY A 472 12.76 8.53 -0.82
CA GLY A 472 11.48 8.34 -0.12
C GLY A 472 10.22 8.79 -0.88
N GLY A 473 10.33 9.28 -2.12
CA GLY A 473 9.15 9.67 -2.90
C GLY A 473 9.44 10.65 -4.05
N PHE A 474 8.64 11.72 -4.16
CA PHE A 474 8.71 12.69 -5.25
C PHE A 474 8.56 14.13 -4.75
N GLN A 475 9.28 15.07 -5.34
CA GLN A 475 9.02 16.51 -5.19
C GLN A 475 8.22 17.04 -6.38
N GLY A 476 7.02 17.56 -6.12
CA GLY A 476 6.12 18.13 -7.12
C GLY A 476 6.22 19.65 -7.25
N THR A 477 5.87 20.18 -8.42
CA THR A 477 5.65 21.61 -8.67
C THR A 477 4.58 21.81 -9.73
N SER A 478 3.60 22.67 -9.44
CA SER A 478 2.48 23.01 -10.32
C SER A 478 2.41 24.50 -10.59
N TYR A 479 2.21 24.84 -11.86
CA TYR A 479 1.99 26.18 -12.37
C TYR A 479 0.59 26.26 -12.98
N ALA A 480 -0.19 27.26 -12.60
CA ALA A 480 -1.51 27.54 -13.16
C ALA A 480 -1.45 28.79 -14.03
N TYR A 481 -1.88 28.65 -15.29
CA TYR A 481 -1.98 29.74 -16.25
C TYR A 481 -3.44 30.04 -16.56
N ASP A 482 -3.78 31.30 -16.84
CA ASP A 482 -5.09 31.66 -17.40
C ASP A 482 -5.20 31.29 -18.90
N HIS A 483 -6.37 31.54 -19.48
CA HIS A 483 -6.66 31.34 -20.90
C HIS A 483 -5.82 32.20 -21.86
N GLN A 484 -5.04 33.17 -21.35
CA GLN A 484 -4.16 34.07 -22.10
C GLN A 484 -2.68 33.68 -21.95
N GLY A 485 -2.36 32.67 -21.12
CA GLY A 485 -1.01 32.22 -20.82
C GLY A 485 -0.33 33.01 -19.69
N THR A 486 -1.06 33.81 -18.92
CA THR A 486 -0.54 34.50 -17.73
C THR A 486 -0.46 33.52 -16.57
N LEU A 487 0.71 33.43 -15.91
CA LEU A 487 0.85 32.65 -14.67
C LEU A 487 0.04 33.31 -13.55
N VAL A 488 -1.02 32.65 -13.07
CA VAL A 488 -1.92 33.19 -12.02
C VAL A 488 -1.53 32.73 -10.62
N ALA A 489 -1.01 31.51 -10.50
CA ALA A 489 -0.62 30.88 -9.23
C ALA A 489 0.45 29.81 -9.45
N LEU A 490 1.20 29.52 -8.39
CA LEU A 490 2.20 28.45 -8.36
C LEU A 490 2.26 27.80 -6.99
N VAL A 491 2.51 26.49 -7.00
CA VAL A 491 2.76 25.67 -5.82
C VAL A 491 4.06 24.92 -6.08
N GLN A 492 5.08 25.20 -5.27
CA GLN A 492 6.44 24.67 -5.44
C GLN A 492 6.84 23.79 -4.27
N GLY A 493 7.70 22.81 -4.55
CA GLY A 493 8.28 21.92 -3.55
C GLY A 493 7.24 21.15 -2.74
N MET A 494 6.21 20.59 -3.41
CA MET A 494 5.26 19.68 -2.78
C MET A 494 5.95 18.34 -2.48
N ALA A 495 6.14 17.99 -1.22
CA ALA A 495 6.76 16.74 -0.82
C ALA A 495 5.72 15.60 -0.85
N PHE A 496 5.82 14.71 -1.84
CA PHE A 496 5.00 13.51 -1.97
C PHE A 496 5.79 12.28 -1.52
N LYS A 497 5.48 11.80 -0.32
CA LYS A 497 6.15 10.68 0.33
C LYS A 497 5.50 9.35 -0.02
N GLN A 498 6.30 8.38 -0.44
CA GLN A 498 5.89 7.00 -0.72
C GLN A 498 5.75 6.19 0.58
N LEU A 499 4.67 5.42 0.71
CA LEU A 499 4.36 4.57 1.86
C LEU A 499 3.66 3.27 1.41
N PRO A 500 3.93 2.12 2.05
CA PRO A 500 3.11 0.92 1.86
C PRO A 500 1.68 1.14 2.39
N ILE A 501 0.67 0.81 1.58
CA ILE A 501 -0.75 1.09 1.89
C ILE A 501 -1.22 0.47 3.21
N GLN A 502 -0.71 -0.72 3.55
CA GLN A 502 -1.04 -1.39 4.82
C GLN A 502 -0.47 -0.67 6.05
N SER A 503 0.71 -0.05 5.92
CA SER A 503 1.32 0.74 7.00
C SER A 503 0.56 2.04 7.19
N PHE A 504 0.17 2.69 6.09
CA PHE A 504 -0.67 3.88 6.08
C PHE A 504 -2.04 3.64 6.74
N HIS A 505 -2.74 2.57 6.37
CA HIS A 505 -4.02 2.18 7.00
C HIS A 505 -3.87 1.95 8.51
N LYS A 506 -2.80 1.27 8.97
CA LYS A 506 -2.54 1.01 10.39
C LYS A 506 -2.23 2.29 11.18
N ALA A 507 -1.50 3.23 10.59
CA ALA A 507 -1.25 4.53 11.19
C ALA A 507 -2.55 5.36 11.33
N LEU A 508 -3.38 5.35 10.30
CA LEU A 508 -4.67 6.05 10.32
C LEU A 508 -5.64 5.46 11.35
N GLN A 509 -5.72 4.13 11.44
CA GLN A 509 -6.49 3.44 12.49
C GLN A 509 -6.01 3.79 13.90
N ARG A 510 -4.69 3.98 14.11
CA ARG A 510 -4.15 4.43 15.41
C ARG A 510 -4.56 5.87 15.73
N ALA A 511 -4.54 6.78 14.74
CA ALA A 511 -5.00 8.16 14.93
C ALA A 511 -6.49 8.25 15.29
N ILE A 512 -7.32 7.35 14.74
CA ILE A 512 -8.75 7.22 15.09
C ILE A 512 -8.95 6.62 16.49
N SER A 513 -8.03 5.74 16.94
CA SER A 513 -8.22 4.90 18.13
C SER A 513 -7.63 5.47 19.44
N GLN A 514 -7.12 6.71 19.44
CA GLN A 514 -6.69 7.37 20.68
C GLN A 514 -7.92 7.96 21.42
N PRO A 515 -8.24 7.50 22.65
CA PRO A 515 -9.30 8.12 23.43
C PRO A 515 -8.82 9.47 23.99
N SER A 516 -9.63 10.51 23.85
CA SER A 516 -9.47 11.74 24.63
C SER A 516 -9.60 11.40 26.13
N LYS A 517 -8.74 12.00 26.96
CA LYS A 517 -8.71 11.77 28.41
C LYS A 517 -9.71 12.67 29.16
N ASP A 518 -10.96 12.72 28.69
CA ASP A 518 -12.01 13.48 29.36
C ASP A 518 -12.84 12.60 30.29
N THR A 519 -12.54 12.72 31.58
CA THR A 519 -13.33 12.14 32.67
C THR A 519 -14.67 12.88 32.80
N PHE A 520 -15.78 12.19 32.50
CA PHE A 520 -17.07 12.55 33.08
C PHE A 520 -17.80 11.33 33.63
N ASP A 521 -18.11 11.39 34.93
CA ASP A 521 -18.87 10.40 35.68
C ASP A 521 -20.35 10.82 35.73
N SER A 522 -21.25 9.92 35.35
CA SER A 522 -22.65 10.00 35.78
C SER A 522 -23.31 8.61 35.79
N THR A 523 -23.76 8.20 36.97
CA THR A 523 -24.50 6.96 37.22
C THR A 523 -25.98 7.04 36.80
N LEU A 524 -26.63 5.87 36.76
CA LEU A 524 -28.07 5.61 36.51
C LEU A 524 -28.45 5.55 35.02
N SER A 525 -29.36 4.68 34.56
CA SER A 525 -30.25 3.77 35.30
C SER A 525 -30.35 2.39 34.65
N SER A 526 -30.45 1.34 35.47
CA SER A 526 -30.66 -0.04 35.03
C SER A 526 -32.15 -0.43 35.04
N ASN A 527 -32.68 -0.94 33.93
CA ASN A 527 -33.53 -2.16 33.86
C ASN A 527 -34.12 -2.37 32.46
N ARG A 528 -34.02 -3.60 31.95
CA ARG A 528 -35.03 -4.34 31.15
C ARG A 528 -35.46 -3.77 29.78
N ASP A 529 -35.78 -4.58 28.78
CA ASP A 529 -35.98 -6.04 28.75
C ASP A 529 -35.13 -6.74 27.68
N SER A 530 -34.86 -8.04 27.92
CA SER A 530 -34.30 -8.94 26.91
C SER A 530 -34.99 -10.31 26.98
N ARG A 531 -35.92 -10.56 26.05
CA ARG A 531 -36.46 -11.89 25.69
C ARG A 531 -37.40 -11.82 24.50
N LEU A 532 -37.44 -12.93 23.76
CA LEU A 532 -38.17 -13.13 22.50
C LEU A 532 -37.60 -12.26 21.36
N LEU A 533 -37.21 -12.79 20.20
CA LEU A 533 -37.46 -14.13 19.64
C LEU A 533 -36.19 -14.95 19.48
N ARG A 534 -36.33 -16.27 19.62
CA ARG A 534 -35.38 -17.29 19.12
C ARG A 534 -36.19 -18.30 18.31
N ASP A 535 -35.50 -19.02 17.43
CA ASP A 535 -35.95 -20.25 16.77
C ASP A 535 -36.88 -20.08 15.55
N GLN A 536 -36.25 -19.92 14.38
CA GLN A 536 -36.55 -20.77 13.22
C GLN A 536 -35.23 -21.28 12.62
N SER A 537 -35.21 -22.56 12.25
CA SER A 537 -34.01 -23.29 11.81
C SER A 537 -33.92 -23.40 10.29
N ALA A 538 -32.72 -23.19 9.74
CA ALA A 538 -32.33 -23.45 8.35
C ALA A 538 -30.99 -24.23 8.33
N PRO A 539 -30.62 -24.94 7.25
CA PRO A 539 -29.95 -26.23 7.39
C PRO A 539 -28.43 -26.18 7.57
N GLY A 540 -27.88 -27.25 8.16
CA GLY A 540 -26.44 -27.53 8.12
C GLY A 540 -26.00 -28.06 6.76
N LEU A 541 -24.76 -27.73 6.37
CA LEU A 541 -24.08 -28.23 5.17
C LEU A 541 -22.66 -28.73 5.51
N SER A 542 -22.19 -29.61 4.62
CA SER A 542 -20.97 -30.41 4.58
C SER A 542 -19.63 -29.73 4.89
N PRO A 543 -18.53 -30.52 5.09
CA PRO A 543 -17.16 -30.00 5.03
C PRO A 543 -16.82 -29.35 3.66
N PRO A 544 -15.75 -28.54 3.58
CA PRO A 544 -15.29 -27.95 2.32
C PRO A 544 -14.62 -28.98 1.41
N ASP A 545 -15.12 -29.09 0.17
CA ASP A 545 -14.59 -29.97 -0.87
C ASP A 545 -14.28 -29.16 -2.16
N SER A 546 -13.13 -29.47 -2.78
CA SER A 546 -12.61 -28.97 -4.07
C SER A 546 -12.11 -27.52 -4.15
N VAL A 547 -10.91 -27.36 -4.76
CA VAL A 547 -10.29 -26.08 -5.15
C VAL A 547 -11.21 -25.24 -6.05
N THR A 548 -12.05 -25.90 -6.85
CA THR A 548 -13.11 -25.30 -7.68
C THR A 548 -13.96 -24.29 -6.92
N SER A 549 -14.38 -24.59 -5.66
CA SER A 549 -15.27 -23.69 -4.93
C SER A 549 -14.60 -22.38 -4.52
N ASP A 550 -13.30 -22.41 -4.21
CA ASP A 550 -12.53 -21.22 -3.88
C ASP A 550 -12.18 -20.40 -5.13
N LEU A 551 -11.80 -21.04 -6.24
CA LEU A 551 -11.60 -20.33 -7.52
C LEU A 551 -12.87 -19.61 -7.97
N VAL A 552 -14.03 -20.28 -7.89
CA VAL A 552 -15.32 -19.68 -8.22
C VAL A 552 -15.64 -18.49 -7.31
N ARG A 553 -15.30 -18.57 -6.01
CA ARG A 553 -15.41 -17.43 -5.10
C ARG A 553 -14.48 -16.29 -5.50
N ILE A 554 -13.18 -16.53 -5.70
CA ILE A 554 -12.19 -15.50 -6.06
C ILE A 554 -12.61 -14.79 -7.37
N ILE A 555 -13.01 -15.55 -8.40
CA ILE A 555 -13.48 -14.98 -9.67
C ILE A 555 -14.76 -14.16 -9.46
N GLY A 556 -15.70 -14.63 -8.65
CA GLY A 556 -16.92 -13.90 -8.31
C GLY A 556 -16.66 -12.60 -7.53
N GLU A 557 -15.66 -12.58 -6.66
CA GLU A 557 -15.22 -11.38 -5.93
C GLU A 557 -14.49 -10.35 -6.80
N VAL A 558 -13.77 -10.79 -7.85
CA VAL A 558 -13.05 -9.89 -8.80
C VAL A 558 -13.99 -9.37 -9.90
N THR A 559 -14.88 -10.22 -10.43
CA THR A 559 -15.82 -9.85 -11.51
C THR A 559 -17.13 -9.25 -11.00
N GLY A 560 -17.43 -9.37 -9.69
CA GLY A 560 -18.72 -9.00 -9.10
C GLY A 560 -19.86 -9.97 -9.43
N ILE A 561 -19.57 -11.16 -9.98
CA ILE A 561 -20.57 -12.13 -10.41
C ILE A 561 -20.87 -13.12 -9.27
N SER A 562 -22.12 -13.13 -8.80
CA SER A 562 -22.54 -13.99 -7.68
C SER A 562 -23.05 -15.39 -8.08
N ASP A 563 -23.09 -15.71 -9.38
CA ASP A 563 -23.52 -17.02 -9.87
C ASP A 563 -22.34 -17.94 -10.20
N ALA A 564 -22.11 -18.90 -9.31
CA ALA A 564 -21.14 -19.97 -9.46
C ALA A 564 -21.29 -20.76 -10.77
N HIS A 565 -22.53 -20.96 -11.25
CA HIS A 565 -22.79 -21.79 -12.43
C HIS A 565 -22.43 -21.08 -13.74
N THR A 566 -22.64 -19.75 -13.80
CA THR A 566 -22.11 -18.89 -14.86
C THR A 566 -20.59 -18.87 -14.83
N ILE A 567 -19.94 -18.68 -13.67
CA ILE A 567 -18.48 -18.63 -13.57
C ILE A 567 -17.83 -19.93 -14.07
N ALA A 568 -18.39 -21.08 -13.70
CA ALA A 568 -17.83 -22.38 -14.08
C ALA A 568 -18.01 -22.75 -15.58
N SER A 569 -18.92 -22.08 -16.31
CA SER A 569 -19.27 -22.42 -17.69
C SER A 569 -18.93 -21.35 -18.74
N THR A 570 -18.24 -20.27 -18.33
CA THR A 570 -18.03 -19.08 -19.16
C THR A 570 -16.54 -18.76 -19.31
N GLU A 571 -16.13 -18.36 -20.52
CA GLU A 571 -14.77 -17.85 -20.77
C GLU A 571 -14.50 -16.56 -19.99
N PHE A 572 -13.29 -16.37 -19.49
CA PHE A 572 -12.89 -15.21 -18.69
C PHE A 572 -13.10 -13.88 -19.45
N SER A 573 -12.81 -13.86 -20.75
CA SER A 573 -13.09 -12.73 -21.65
C SER A 573 -14.58 -12.37 -21.77
N GLN A 574 -15.48 -13.30 -21.41
CA GLN A 574 -16.94 -13.11 -21.42
C GLN A 574 -17.51 -12.80 -20.02
N LEU A 575 -16.78 -13.17 -18.94
CA LEU A 575 -17.00 -12.66 -17.59
C LEU A 575 -16.54 -11.19 -17.41
N GLY A 576 -15.90 -10.62 -18.43
CA GLY A 576 -15.39 -9.24 -18.44
C GLY A 576 -13.96 -9.08 -17.91
N ILE A 577 -13.26 -10.18 -17.64
CA ILE A 577 -11.86 -10.18 -17.21
C ILE A 577 -11.00 -9.72 -18.41
N ASP A 578 -10.46 -8.52 -18.30
CA ASP A 578 -9.49 -7.96 -19.24
C ASP A 578 -8.05 -8.18 -18.76
N SER A 579 -7.07 -7.76 -19.55
CA SER A 579 -5.64 -7.92 -19.25
C SER A 579 -5.15 -7.25 -17.96
N LEU A 580 -5.97 -6.43 -17.31
CA LEU A 580 -5.66 -5.75 -16.05
C LEU A 580 -6.41 -6.41 -14.88
N MET A 581 -7.67 -6.83 -15.07
CA MET A 581 -8.37 -7.73 -14.14
C MET A 581 -7.70 -9.11 -14.02
N THR A 582 -7.05 -9.62 -15.07
CA THR A 582 -6.21 -10.84 -15.00
C THR A 582 -5.09 -10.69 -13.97
N ILE A 583 -4.50 -9.49 -13.84
CA ILE A 583 -3.42 -9.23 -12.87
C ILE A 583 -3.97 -9.20 -11.43
N GLU A 584 -5.17 -8.67 -11.21
CA GLU A 584 -5.81 -8.72 -9.89
C GLU A 584 -6.21 -10.16 -9.51
N LEU A 585 -6.76 -10.92 -10.46
CA LEU A 585 -7.10 -12.33 -10.27
C LEU A 585 -5.85 -13.16 -9.92
N LEU A 586 -4.73 -12.88 -10.59
CA LEU A 586 -3.42 -13.47 -10.31
C LEU A 586 -2.93 -13.19 -8.88
N ASP A 587 -2.96 -11.93 -8.41
CA ASP A 587 -2.58 -11.59 -7.03
C ASP A 587 -3.40 -12.41 -6.01
N ARG A 588 -4.73 -12.40 -6.16
CA ARG A 588 -5.62 -13.11 -5.23
C ARG A 588 -5.39 -14.62 -5.21
N ILE A 589 -5.28 -15.27 -6.37
CA ILE A 589 -4.99 -16.72 -6.46
C ILE A 589 -3.63 -17.04 -5.83
N SER A 590 -2.58 -16.27 -6.14
CA SER A 590 -1.23 -16.51 -5.60
C SER A 590 -1.17 -16.38 -4.06
N ARG A 591 -2.06 -15.56 -3.47
CA ARG A 591 -2.13 -15.30 -2.03
C ARG A 591 -2.99 -16.31 -1.27
N GLU A 592 -4.07 -16.81 -1.86
CA GLU A 592 -4.88 -17.87 -1.24
C GLU A 592 -4.26 -19.26 -1.40
N PHE A 593 -3.43 -19.48 -2.44
CA PHE A 593 -2.75 -20.76 -2.70
C PHE A 593 -1.20 -20.62 -2.77
N PRO A 594 -0.49 -20.40 -1.63
CA PRO A 594 0.95 -20.11 -1.63
C PRO A 594 1.89 -21.22 -2.16
N GLY A 595 1.37 -22.43 -2.42
CA GLY A 595 2.13 -23.53 -3.03
C GLY A 595 2.36 -23.39 -4.53
N LEU A 596 1.63 -22.50 -5.20
CA LEU A 596 1.61 -22.38 -6.67
C LEU A 596 2.73 -21.52 -7.28
N SER A 597 3.80 -21.24 -6.53
CA SER A 597 4.84 -20.26 -6.89
C SER A 597 5.79 -20.70 -8.03
N GLN A 598 5.27 -21.44 -9.01
CA GLN A 598 5.99 -21.96 -10.19
C GLN A 598 5.27 -21.70 -11.52
N ILE A 599 3.97 -21.38 -11.53
CA ILE A 599 3.26 -21.07 -12.78
C ILE A 599 3.73 -19.70 -13.29
N SER A 600 4.11 -19.61 -14.56
CA SER A 600 4.53 -18.33 -15.14
C SER A 600 3.36 -17.43 -15.51
N GLU A 601 3.60 -16.12 -15.47
CA GLU A 601 2.66 -15.08 -15.92
C GLU A 601 2.14 -15.33 -17.35
N HIS A 602 2.98 -15.93 -18.20
CA HIS A 602 2.67 -16.26 -19.59
C HIS A 602 1.77 -17.50 -19.75
N GLU A 603 1.81 -18.47 -18.83
CA GLU A 603 0.92 -19.64 -18.85
C GLU A 603 -0.49 -19.28 -18.36
N LEU A 604 -0.57 -18.46 -17.30
CA LEU A 604 -1.85 -17.96 -16.79
C LEU A 604 -2.51 -16.93 -17.72
N ALA A 605 -1.74 -16.12 -18.45
CA ALA A 605 -2.27 -15.22 -19.50
C ALA A 605 -2.89 -15.96 -20.71
N GLN A 606 -2.79 -17.29 -20.78
CA GLN A 606 -3.43 -18.13 -21.81
C GLN A 606 -4.60 -18.98 -21.25
N CYS A 607 -5.01 -18.76 -20.00
CA CYS A 607 -6.15 -19.45 -19.39
C CYS A 607 -7.47 -18.75 -19.75
N ASP A 608 -8.15 -19.21 -20.80
CA ASP A 608 -9.45 -18.65 -21.21
C ASP A 608 -10.65 -19.10 -20.35
N THR A 609 -10.53 -20.14 -19.51
CA THR A 609 -11.66 -20.74 -18.75
C THR A 609 -11.26 -21.25 -17.37
N LEU A 610 -12.25 -21.42 -16.47
CA LEU A 610 -12.04 -22.05 -15.16
C LEU A 610 -11.42 -23.44 -15.28
N THR A 611 -11.87 -24.28 -16.22
CA THR A 611 -11.34 -25.65 -16.39
C THR A 611 -9.90 -25.67 -16.91
N ALA A 612 -9.48 -24.68 -17.69
CA ALA A 612 -8.07 -24.52 -18.06
C ALA A 612 -7.21 -24.14 -16.84
N LEU A 613 -7.72 -23.22 -16.02
CA LEU A 613 -7.09 -22.82 -14.76
C LEU A 613 -6.98 -24.02 -13.78
N GLU A 614 -8.06 -24.77 -13.58
CA GLU A 614 -8.07 -26.00 -12.76
C GLU A 614 -7.06 -27.04 -13.26
N ALA A 615 -6.89 -27.21 -14.57
CA ALA A 615 -5.94 -28.16 -15.13
C ALA A 615 -4.48 -27.80 -14.78
N ILE A 616 -4.10 -26.51 -14.82
CA ILE A 616 -2.77 -26.06 -14.39
C ILE A 616 -2.59 -26.20 -12.87
N LEU A 617 -3.65 -25.97 -12.10
CA LEU A 617 -3.61 -26.12 -10.64
C LEU A 617 -3.47 -27.59 -10.20
N MET A 618 -4.03 -28.53 -10.98
CA MET A 618 -3.86 -29.97 -10.76
C MET A 618 -2.44 -30.44 -11.13
N THR A 619 -1.86 -30.00 -12.24
CA THR A 619 -0.51 -30.44 -12.66
C THR A 619 0.62 -29.97 -11.74
N VAL A 620 0.41 -28.88 -10.99
CA VAL A 620 1.35 -28.42 -9.95
C VAL A 620 1.26 -29.25 -8.65
N ASN A 621 0.16 -30.00 -8.44
CA ASN A 621 -0.11 -30.69 -7.19
C ASN A 621 0.33 -32.18 -7.16
N ASP A 622 0.41 -32.86 -8.31
CA ASP A 622 0.80 -34.28 -8.42
C ASP A 622 2.33 -34.51 -8.51
N GLY A 623 3.12 -33.66 -7.84
CA GLY A 623 4.56 -33.52 -8.01
C GLY A 623 5.49 -34.54 -7.34
N GLU A 624 5.23 -35.86 -7.41
CA GLU A 624 6.24 -36.88 -7.05
C GLU A 624 6.46 -37.96 -8.14
N ALA A 625 7.74 -38.09 -8.53
CA ALA A 625 8.40 -39.24 -9.16
C ALA A 625 7.85 -39.81 -10.50
N LEU A 626 8.64 -39.64 -11.58
CA LEU A 626 9.01 -40.74 -12.48
C LEU A 626 10.37 -40.47 -13.15
N ASP A 627 11.16 -41.54 -13.35
CA ASP A 627 12.54 -41.49 -13.83
C ASP A 627 12.69 -41.62 -15.37
N ASP A 628 13.77 -41.03 -15.88
CA ASP A 628 14.61 -41.40 -17.03
C ASP A 628 14.02 -42.22 -18.21
N SER A 629 14.01 -41.68 -19.44
CA SER A 629 14.99 -42.11 -20.48
C SER A 629 14.77 -41.62 -21.94
N SER A 630 15.81 -40.95 -22.44
CA SER A 630 16.39 -41.10 -23.80
C SER A 630 15.73 -40.52 -25.09
N SER A 631 16.62 -39.96 -25.93
CA SER A 631 16.50 -39.68 -27.38
C SER A 631 15.53 -38.58 -27.86
N GLY A 632 15.84 -37.83 -28.94
CA GLY A 632 17.10 -37.74 -29.69
C GLY A 632 16.97 -37.07 -31.07
N GLY A 633 17.96 -36.24 -31.44
CA GLY A 633 18.06 -35.55 -32.74
C GLY A 633 17.58 -34.08 -32.65
N SER A 634 18.42 -33.04 -32.77
CA SER A 634 19.38 -32.68 -33.83
C SER A 634 18.75 -32.13 -35.10
N SER A 635 18.77 -30.80 -35.22
CA SER A 635 19.28 -30.15 -36.43
C SER A 635 20.13 -28.95 -36.04
N ARG A 636 21.23 -28.76 -36.78
CA ARG A 636 22.26 -27.73 -36.59
C ARG A 636 22.27 -26.85 -37.85
N SER A 637 23.16 -25.86 -37.86
CA SER A 637 23.56 -25.04 -39.02
C SER A 637 22.53 -24.02 -39.54
N ASP A 638 22.95 -22.85 -40.04
CA ASP A 638 24.19 -22.09 -39.82
C ASP A 638 23.97 -20.66 -40.37
N PHE A 639 24.76 -19.67 -39.92
CA PHE A 639 25.66 -18.94 -40.83
C PHE A 639 26.60 -18.00 -40.04
N VAL A 640 27.84 -17.90 -40.52
CA VAL A 640 28.98 -17.24 -39.86
C VAL A 640 29.70 -16.34 -40.86
N PHE A 641 30.24 -15.18 -40.44
CA PHE A 641 31.48 -14.64 -41.01
C PHE A 641 32.21 -13.63 -40.09
N SER A 642 33.21 -14.12 -39.34
CA SER A 642 34.67 -13.87 -39.51
C SER A 642 35.14 -12.65 -40.34
N VAL A 643 36.27 -11.95 -40.09
CA VAL A 643 37.50 -12.16 -39.26
C VAL A 643 38.04 -10.78 -38.81
N GLY A 644 38.89 -10.69 -37.76
CA GLY A 644 39.67 -9.46 -37.48
C GLY A 644 40.73 -9.56 -36.37
N ASP A 645 41.84 -10.27 -36.61
CA ASP A 645 42.94 -10.46 -35.64
C ASP A 645 44.05 -9.38 -35.76
N SER A 646 44.65 -8.95 -34.64
CA SER A 646 45.97 -8.29 -34.55
C SER A 646 46.37 -7.89 -33.10
N SER A 647 47.57 -8.28 -32.67
CA SER A 647 48.31 -7.67 -31.56
C SER A 647 49.81 -8.04 -31.61
N PRO A 648 50.73 -7.10 -31.32
CA PRO A 648 52.08 -7.48 -30.88
C PRO A 648 52.65 -6.64 -29.72
N SER A 649 53.09 -7.34 -28.66
CA SER A 649 54.27 -7.09 -27.80
C SER A 649 54.74 -5.65 -27.47
N THR A 650 55.08 -5.36 -26.20
CA THR A 650 56.47 -5.60 -25.71
C THR A 650 56.56 -5.72 -24.17
N SER A 651 57.72 -6.14 -23.66
CA SER A 651 58.00 -6.52 -22.26
C SER A 651 59.49 -6.27 -21.93
N PRO A 652 60.06 -6.67 -20.77
CA PRO A 652 59.69 -6.40 -19.36
C PRO A 652 60.90 -5.84 -18.53
N MET A 653 60.73 -5.52 -17.22
CA MET A 653 61.58 -5.95 -16.07
C MET A 653 61.56 -5.03 -14.81
N MET A 654 61.93 -5.65 -13.68
CA MET A 654 61.99 -5.20 -12.26
C MET A 654 62.76 -3.87 -11.99
N SER A 655 62.50 -3.11 -10.90
CA SER A 655 63.03 -3.47 -9.57
C SER A 655 62.69 -2.51 -8.39
N LYS A 656 62.76 -3.09 -7.17
CA LYS A 656 63.02 -2.56 -5.81
C LYS A 656 62.50 -1.18 -5.34
N SER A 657 61.73 -1.27 -4.25
CA SER A 657 61.65 -0.38 -3.07
C SER A 657 62.79 0.64 -2.85
N ILE A 658 62.40 1.89 -2.52
CA ILE A 658 62.80 2.67 -1.32
C ILE A 658 61.88 3.91 -1.19
N SER A 659 61.53 4.32 0.04
CA SER A 659 60.78 5.55 0.32
C SER A 659 61.71 6.73 0.66
N PRO A 660 61.35 7.96 0.24
CA PRO A 660 61.47 9.10 1.16
C PRO A 660 60.25 10.06 1.15
N THR A 661 60.12 10.81 2.24
CA THR A 661 58.98 11.66 2.66
C THR A 661 58.83 13.02 1.97
N ARG A 662 57.66 13.65 2.21
CA ARG A 662 57.35 15.11 2.23
C ARG A 662 56.78 15.67 0.90
N PRO A 663 55.81 16.63 0.89
CA PRO A 663 55.32 17.48 1.98
C PRO A 663 53.89 17.21 2.49
N ALA A 664 53.58 17.79 3.65
CA ALA A 664 52.22 17.88 4.18
C ALA A 664 51.45 19.07 3.57
N ALA A 665 50.16 18.86 3.35
CA ALA A 665 49.14 19.85 2.99
C ALA A 665 47.94 19.65 3.94
N PRO A 666 47.00 20.61 4.08
CA PRO A 666 46.22 20.74 5.31
C PRO A 666 45.18 19.64 5.52
N HIS A 667 45.04 19.20 6.78
CA HIS A 667 43.88 18.44 7.23
C HIS A 667 42.62 19.33 7.17
N SER A 668 41.54 18.78 6.61
CA SER A 668 40.19 19.30 6.80
C SER A 668 39.33 18.17 7.36
N ASP A 669 39.27 18.08 8.69
CA ASP A 669 38.32 17.20 9.36
C ASP A 669 36.91 17.77 9.18
N THR A 670 36.16 17.20 8.22
CA THR A 670 34.73 17.47 8.00
C THR A 670 33.90 16.21 8.12
N SER A 671 34.23 15.36 9.11
CA SER A 671 33.30 14.36 9.61
C SER A 671 32.07 15.06 10.19
N ILE A 672 30.96 15.06 9.44
CA ILE A 672 29.72 15.73 9.85
C ILE A 672 29.25 15.14 11.18
N SER A 673 29.11 16.01 12.19
CA SER A 673 28.79 15.59 13.57
C SER A 673 27.48 14.81 13.63
N LEU A 674 27.34 13.93 14.63
CA LEU A 674 26.12 13.12 14.78
C LEU A 674 24.86 14.00 14.87
N ALA A 675 24.95 15.08 15.66
CA ALA A 675 23.89 16.08 15.77
C ALA A 675 23.53 16.73 14.43
N GLN A 676 24.52 16.99 13.56
CA GLN A 676 24.27 17.57 12.25
C GLN A 676 23.73 16.55 11.23
N ARG A 677 24.10 15.27 11.31
CA ARG A 677 23.46 14.20 10.51
C ARG A 677 22.02 13.93 10.94
N VAL A 678 21.74 13.87 12.24
CA VAL A 678 20.36 13.77 12.76
C VAL A 678 19.54 15.00 12.36
N ARG A 679 20.09 16.21 12.47
CA ARG A 679 19.44 17.43 11.96
C ARG A 679 19.16 17.36 10.46
N GLN A 680 20.07 16.79 9.65
CA GLN A 680 19.85 16.61 8.21
C GLN A 680 18.73 15.60 7.94
N ALA A 681 18.77 14.40 8.52
CA ALA A 681 17.71 13.40 8.34
C ALA A 681 16.34 13.92 8.82
N VAL A 682 16.30 14.70 9.91
CA VAL A 682 15.11 15.40 10.38
C VAL A 682 14.65 16.47 9.37
N ALA A 683 15.56 17.29 8.84
CA ALA A 683 15.27 18.32 7.84
C ALA A 683 14.74 17.73 6.52
N ASP A 684 15.35 16.64 6.06
CA ASP A 684 14.93 15.86 4.88
C ASP A 684 13.48 15.37 5.08
N VAL A 685 13.21 14.64 6.17
CA VAL A 685 11.90 13.99 6.43
C VAL A 685 10.79 15.01 6.72
N SER A 686 11.08 16.09 7.44
CA SER A 686 10.09 17.17 7.68
C SER A 686 10.02 18.20 6.54
N SER A 687 10.84 18.06 5.48
CA SER A 687 10.91 18.97 4.33
C SER A 687 11.13 20.45 4.69
N VAL A 688 11.99 20.71 5.69
CA VAL A 688 12.34 22.07 6.15
C VAL A 688 13.81 22.41 5.90
N PRO A 689 14.19 23.71 5.82
CA PRO A 689 15.59 24.10 5.75
C PRO A 689 16.38 23.64 6.98
N LEU A 690 17.59 23.11 6.78
CA LEU A 690 18.48 22.65 7.86
C LEU A 690 18.70 23.70 8.96
N ASP A 691 18.73 24.99 8.60
CA ASP A 691 18.93 26.13 9.51
C ASP A 691 17.72 26.39 10.43
N SER A 692 16.53 25.89 10.08
CA SER A 692 15.33 25.96 10.93
C SER A 692 15.32 24.89 12.03
N VAL A 693 15.96 23.74 11.78
CA VAL A 693 16.08 22.63 12.72
C VAL A 693 17.19 22.94 13.73
N ARG A 694 16.84 23.34 14.96
CA ARG A 694 17.79 23.43 16.08
C ARG A 694 17.82 22.12 16.87
N ALA A 695 18.76 21.99 17.80
CA ALA A 695 18.84 20.80 18.66
C ALA A 695 17.67 20.73 19.67
N ASP A 696 17.27 21.89 20.18
CA ASP A 696 16.18 22.09 21.13
C ASP A 696 14.78 22.15 20.49
N THR A 697 14.68 22.17 19.16
CA THR A 697 13.38 22.16 18.46
C THR A 697 12.62 20.88 18.74
N ARG A 698 11.32 20.99 19.03
CA ARG A 698 10.49 19.82 19.36
C ARG A 698 10.12 19.06 18.10
N LEU A 699 10.08 17.74 18.17
CA LEU A 699 9.78 16.88 17.01
C LEU A 699 8.35 17.12 16.51
N GLU A 700 7.42 17.34 17.43
CA GLU A 700 6.03 17.69 17.15
C GLU A 700 5.89 19.04 16.43
N GLU A 701 6.73 20.03 16.76
CA GLU A 701 6.77 21.31 16.05
C GLU A 701 7.22 21.10 14.60
N LEU A 702 8.21 20.23 14.38
CA LEU A 702 8.67 19.83 13.03
C LEU A 702 7.67 18.93 12.29
N GLY A 703 6.52 18.59 12.89
CA GLY A 703 5.50 17.73 12.28
C GLY A 703 5.86 16.25 12.26
N LEU A 704 6.87 15.81 13.02
CA LEU A 704 7.25 14.41 13.13
C LEU A 704 6.27 13.65 14.03
N ASP A 705 5.14 13.24 13.44
CA ASP A 705 4.13 12.42 14.08
C ASP A 705 4.45 10.91 14.00
N SER A 706 3.50 10.03 14.34
CA SER A 706 3.66 8.58 14.26
C SER A 706 3.73 8.01 12.82
N LEU A 707 3.58 8.84 11.78
CA LEU A 707 3.67 8.44 10.37
C LEU A 707 4.97 8.96 9.72
N LEU A 708 5.32 10.23 9.97
CA LEU A 708 6.63 10.78 9.61
C LEU A 708 7.75 10.18 10.44
N GLY A 709 7.49 9.83 11.70
CA GLY A 709 8.41 9.11 12.57
C GLY A 709 8.87 7.76 12.01
N ILE A 710 8.00 6.99 11.34
CA ILE A 710 8.36 5.69 10.74
C ILE A 710 9.44 5.84 9.65
N GLU A 711 9.33 6.87 8.81
CA GLU A 711 10.35 7.18 7.82
C GLU A 711 11.57 7.83 8.46
N LEU A 712 11.44 8.58 9.55
CA LEU A 712 12.59 9.03 10.31
C LEU A 712 13.38 7.84 10.88
N LEU A 713 12.73 6.73 11.28
CA LEU A 713 13.42 5.47 11.60
C LEU A 713 14.14 4.89 10.38
N GLU A 714 13.56 4.96 9.18
CA GLU A 714 14.08 4.38 7.95
C GLU A 714 15.23 5.22 7.34
N ARG A 715 15.11 6.55 7.37
CA ARG A 715 16.10 7.54 6.92
C ARG A 715 17.29 7.63 7.87
N LEU A 716 17.07 7.50 9.19
CA LEU A 716 18.14 7.28 10.16
C LEU A 716 18.65 5.83 10.12
N GLY A 717 17.80 4.87 9.74
CA GLY A 717 18.14 3.44 9.64
C GLY A 717 19.02 3.09 8.45
N SER A 718 18.91 3.86 7.36
CA SER A 718 19.72 3.76 6.14
C SER A 718 21.06 4.51 6.20
N GLU A 719 21.31 5.29 7.26
CA GLU A 719 22.64 5.84 7.55
C GLU A 719 23.35 5.04 8.66
N ASP A 720 24.59 4.66 8.38
CA ASP A 720 25.38 3.83 9.31
C ASP A 720 25.51 4.47 10.70
N GLY A 721 25.10 3.66 11.68
CA GLY A 721 25.10 4.00 13.11
C GLY A 721 23.96 4.91 13.57
N LEU A 722 23.01 5.31 12.71
CA LEU A 722 21.90 6.21 13.09
C LEU A 722 20.56 5.52 13.37
N ALA A 723 20.41 4.22 13.08
CA ALA A 723 19.15 3.50 13.29
C ALA A 723 18.61 3.61 14.74
N ILE A 724 17.41 4.15 14.94
CA ILE A 724 16.67 4.15 16.22
C ILE A 724 15.47 3.17 16.13
N THR A 725 14.78 2.89 17.24
CA THR A 725 13.57 2.05 17.29
C THR A 725 12.34 2.91 17.54
N GLN A 726 11.15 2.51 17.04
CA GLN A 726 9.91 3.28 17.21
C GLN A 726 9.67 3.67 18.67
N THR A 727 9.69 2.70 19.60
CA THR A 727 9.50 2.93 21.04
C THR A 727 10.50 3.92 21.66
N LYS A 728 11.69 4.10 21.06
CA LYS A 728 12.66 5.11 21.48
C LYS A 728 12.40 6.46 20.83
N LEU A 729 12.03 6.50 19.55
CA LEU A 729 11.64 7.74 18.88
C LEU A 729 10.37 8.33 19.50
N ASP A 730 9.39 7.49 19.86
CA ASP A 730 8.17 7.84 20.59
C ASP A 730 8.45 8.43 21.99
N SER A 731 9.66 8.21 22.54
CA SER A 731 10.11 8.75 23.83
C SER A 731 10.94 10.04 23.71
N CYS A 732 11.32 10.44 22.49
CA CYS A 732 12.04 11.69 22.22
C CYS A 732 11.04 12.84 22.09
N GLN A 733 11.33 14.01 22.67
CA GLN A 733 10.52 15.22 22.44
C GLN A 733 11.22 16.23 21.52
N THR A 734 12.55 16.18 21.44
CA THR A 734 13.41 17.10 20.68
C THR A 734 14.37 16.38 19.76
N VAL A 735 14.97 17.12 18.82
CA VAL A 735 16.06 16.61 17.97
C VAL A 735 17.26 16.16 18.83
N GLN A 736 17.53 16.86 19.93
CA GLN A 736 18.57 16.51 20.90
C GLN A 736 18.31 15.18 21.62
N ASP A 737 17.06 14.80 21.85
CA ASP A 737 16.73 13.49 22.46
C ASP A 737 17.01 12.32 21.50
N ILE A 738 16.80 12.52 20.19
CA ILE A 738 17.20 11.55 19.15
C ILE A 738 18.73 11.42 19.15
N VAL A 739 19.45 12.56 19.15
CA VAL A 739 20.92 12.56 19.22
C VAL A 739 21.40 11.86 20.49
N GLY A 740 20.84 12.15 21.67
CA GLY A 740 21.21 11.50 22.93
C GLY A 740 20.92 10.00 22.95
N ASN A 741 19.80 9.55 22.38
CA ASN A 741 19.50 8.14 22.18
C ASN A 741 20.49 7.47 21.22
N LEU A 742 20.96 8.17 20.19
CA LEU A 742 21.88 7.64 19.19
C LEU A 742 23.35 7.71 19.58
N GLU A 743 23.79 8.68 20.39
CA GLU A 743 25.10 8.63 21.05
C GLU A 743 25.14 7.48 22.06
N SER A 744 24.05 7.28 22.81
CA SER A 744 23.89 6.13 23.72
C SER A 744 23.88 4.82 22.93
N LYS A 745 23.14 4.76 21.81
CA LYS A 745 23.14 3.57 20.94
C LYS A 745 24.50 3.35 20.27
N GLN A 746 25.24 4.38 19.86
CA GLN A 746 26.58 4.20 19.27
C GLN A 746 27.60 3.68 20.29
N LYS A 747 27.54 4.12 21.55
CA LYS A 747 28.28 3.49 22.66
C LYS A 747 27.92 1.99 22.86
N LEU A 748 26.69 1.61 22.51
CA LEU A 748 26.16 0.23 22.49
C LEU A 748 26.30 -0.51 21.13
N ALA A 749 26.67 0.17 20.04
CA ALA A 749 26.68 -0.38 18.66
C ALA A 749 28.11 -0.52 18.10
N VAL A 750 29.04 0.32 18.55
CA VAL A 750 30.50 0.03 18.50
C VAL A 750 30.82 -1.30 19.22
N THR A 751 29.90 -1.76 20.09
CA THR A 751 29.95 -3.06 20.79
C THR A 751 28.93 -4.10 20.29
N GLY A 752 28.18 -3.83 19.21
CA GLY A 752 27.05 -4.67 18.78
C GLY A 752 26.88 -4.90 17.26
N ALA A 753 27.45 -4.07 16.38
CA ALA A 753 27.22 -4.17 14.93
C ALA A 753 27.73 -5.49 14.30
N ALA A 754 28.67 -6.18 14.94
CA ALA A 754 29.21 -7.47 14.46
C ALA A 754 28.32 -8.69 14.75
N GLN A 755 27.23 -8.55 15.52
CA GLN A 755 26.57 -9.69 16.18
C GLN A 755 25.35 -10.27 15.42
N ALA A 756 24.85 -9.60 14.38
CA ALA A 756 23.65 -10.04 13.66
C ALA A 756 23.82 -11.34 12.84
N GLU A 757 25.06 -11.71 12.47
CA GLU A 757 25.34 -12.96 11.73
C GLU A 757 25.43 -14.21 12.63
N MET A 758 25.31 -14.07 13.96
CA MET A 758 25.69 -15.12 14.91
C MET A 758 24.56 -16.08 15.33
N GLY A 759 23.29 -15.74 15.13
CA GLY A 759 22.18 -16.66 15.41
C GLY A 759 20.81 -16.24 14.92
N SER A 760 19.82 -17.11 15.16
CA SER A 760 18.42 -16.90 14.79
C SER A 760 17.47 -17.41 15.87
N LEU A 761 16.39 -16.66 16.12
CA LEU A 761 15.33 -17.02 17.07
C LEU A 761 14.20 -17.78 16.36
N ARG A 762 13.76 -18.89 16.94
CA ARG A 762 12.60 -19.67 16.46
C ARG A 762 11.66 -20.02 17.61
N LEU A 763 10.37 -19.70 17.46
CA LEU A 763 9.30 -20.20 18.33
C LEU A 763 9.11 -21.71 18.08
N LEU A 764 9.20 -22.53 19.13
CA LEU A 764 8.99 -23.98 19.08
C LEU A 764 7.57 -24.38 19.51
N ARG A 765 7.04 -23.75 20.56
CA ARG A 765 5.68 -24.01 21.07
C ARG A 765 5.04 -22.72 21.56
N ARG A 766 3.73 -22.58 21.29
CA ARG A 766 2.85 -21.59 21.93
C ARG A 766 2.21 -22.22 23.16
N GLY A 767 2.12 -21.48 24.25
CA GLY A 767 1.44 -21.87 25.49
C GLY A 767 0.75 -20.67 26.12
N SER A 768 0.57 -20.66 27.45
CA SER A 768 -0.01 -19.51 28.13
C SER A 768 0.87 -18.26 27.96
N ALA A 769 0.26 -17.18 27.46
CA ALA A 769 0.90 -15.86 27.34
C ALA A 769 0.95 -15.09 28.68
N SER A 770 0.54 -15.70 29.79
CA SER A 770 0.61 -15.14 31.14
C SER A 770 1.75 -15.71 31.99
N LYS A 771 2.49 -16.70 31.47
CA LYS A 771 3.67 -17.32 32.10
C LYS A 771 4.94 -16.87 31.42
N ALA A 772 6.05 -16.82 32.17
CA ALA A 772 7.34 -16.34 31.65
C ALA A 772 7.79 -17.20 30.45
N PRO A 773 8.09 -16.62 29.27
CA PRO A 773 8.59 -17.37 28.12
C PRO A 773 9.95 -18.00 28.42
N LEU A 774 10.13 -19.23 27.91
CA LEU A 774 11.36 -20.01 28.03
C LEU A 774 12.19 -19.90 26.74
N TYR A 775 13.44 -19.45 26.84
CA TYR A 775 14.38 -19.39 25.71
C TYR A 775 15.48 -20.45 25.87
N LEU A 776 15.53 -21.40 24.94
CA LEU A 776 16.48 -22.52 24.96
C LEU A 776 17.62 -22.34 23.93
N ILE A 777 18.85 -22.24 24.42
CA ILE A 777 20.04 -22.02 23.59
C ILE A 777 20.59 -23.36 23.05
N HIS A 778 21.14 -23.37 21.84
CA HIS A 778 21.68 -24.57 21.21
C HIS A 778 22.87 -25.21 21.96
N ASP A 779 23.07 -26.52 21.74
CA ASP A 779 24.25 -27.25 22.22
C ASP A 779 25.50 -26.96 21.35
N GLY A 780 26.58 -27.70 21.54
CA GLY A 780 27.81 -27.55 20.75
C GLY A 780 27.60 -27.70 19.24
N SER A 781 26.56 -28.39 18.77
CA SER A 781 26.25 -28.56 17.34
C SER A 781 25.86 -27.26 16.60
N GLY A 782 25.31 -26.27 17.32
CA GLY A 782 24.66 -25.09 16.73
C GLY A 782 23.17 -25.25 16.39
N VAL A 783 22.61 -26.47 16.44
CA VAL A 783 21.21 -26.76 16.07
C VAL A 783 20.46 -27.53 17.14
N CYS A 784 19.32 -26.99 17.59
CA CYS A 784 18.59 -27.54 18.74
C CYS A 784 17.07 -27.65 18.57
N HIS A 785 16.50 -27.14 17.46
CA HIS A 785 15.04 -27.12 17.29
C HIS A 785 14.42 -28.53 17.18
N GLU A 786 15.11 -29.48 16.53
CA GLU A 786 14.71 -30.90 16.46
C GLU A 786 14.86 -31.65 17.79
N VAL A 787 15.60 -31.07 18.74
CA VAL A 787 15.97 -31.65 20.04
C VAL A 787 14.98 -31.14 21.09
N TYR A 788 14.88 -29.83 21.27
CA TYR A 788 13.94 -29.20 22.19
C TYR A 788 12.48 -29.29 21.71
N GLY A 789 12.22 -29.41 20.40
CA GLY A 789 10.87 -29.60 19.87
C GLY A 789 10.20 -30.91 20.33
N ARG A 790 11.00 -31.88 20.82
CA ARG A 790 10.53 -33.15 21.40
C ARG A 790 10.05 -33.03 22.86
N LEU A 791 10.31 -31.92 23.53
CA LEU A 791 9.82 -31.69 24.89
C LEU A 791 8.28 -31.73 24.90
N GLY A 792 7.69 -32.34 25.93
CA GLY A 792 6.26 -32.27 26.23
C GLY A 792 5.79 -30.83 26.50
N ASP A 793 4.49 -30.63 26.63
CA ASP A 793 3.95 -29.28 26.87
C ASP A 793 4.41 -28.71 28.23
N LEU A 794 4.71 -27.41 28.24
CA LEU A 794 5.24 -26.65 29.38
C LEU A 794 4.32 -25.47 29.77
N ASP A 795 3.13 -25.36 29.15
CA ASP A 795 2.12 -24.32 29.41
C ASP A 795 2.64 -22.87 29.26
N ARG A 796 3.64 -22.67 28.42
CA ARG A 796 4.25 -21.35 28.15
C ARG A 796 4.78 -21.28 26.72
N ASN A 797 5.08 -20.07 26.26
CA ASN A 797 5.79 -19.89 25.00
C ASN A 797 7.24 -20.39 25.14
N VAL A 798 7.66 -21.29 24.25
CA VAL A 798 9.01 -21.87 24.23
C VAL A 798 9.69 -21.48 22.93
N TYR A 799 10.82 -20.78 23.05
CA TYR A 799 11.67 -20.35 21.95
C TYR A 799 12.99 -21.13 21.96
N SER A 800 13.66 -21.16 20.82
CA SER A 800 15.02 -21.65 20.68
C SER A 800 15.89 -20.64 19.92
N ILE A 801 17.15 -20.50 20.33
CA ILE A 801 18.16 -19.75 19.59
C ILE A 801 19.14 -20.73 18.95
N LEU A 802 19.28 -20.65 17.64
CA LEU A 802 20.13 -21.49 16.79
C LEU A 802 21.32 -20.67 16.30
N ALA A 803 22.48 -21.30 16.14
CA ALA A 803 23.62 -20.67 15.47
C ALA A 803 23.39 -20.62 13.94
N THR A 804 23.62 -19.46 13.33
CA THR A 804 23.64 -19.28 11.86
C THR A 804 25.02 -19.57 11.27
N ALA A 805 26.08 -19.51 12.08
CA ALA A 805 27.42 -19.97 11.71
C ALA A 805 27.40 -21.48 11.36
N GLY A 806 27.84 -21.81 10.15
CA GLY A 806 27.84 -23.18 9.63
C GLY A 806 27.22 -23.35 8.24
N ARG A 807 26.53 -22.34 7.69
CA ARG A 807 26.02 -22.40 6.30
C ARG A 807 26.81 -21.64 5.22
N ASN A 808 27.50 -20.52 5.52
CA ASN A 808 28.20 -19.77 4.44
C ASN A 808 29.37 -18.81 4.81
N THR A 809 29.71 -18.57 6.08
CA THR A 809 30.74 -17.56 6.44
C THR A 809 31.94 -18.13 7.22
N SER A 810 33.10 -17.48 7.03
CA SER A 810 34.35 -17.72 7.79
C SER A 810 34.31 -17.16 9.21
N ASP A 811 33.46 -16.16 9.44
CA ASP A 811 33.53 -15.26 10.57
C ASP A 811 32.50 -15.65 11.63
N GLY A 812 32.95 -16.45 12.61
CA GLY A 812 32.17 -16.82 13.79
C GLY A 812 32.38 -15.86 14.97
N PRO A 813 31.59 -16.01 16.06
CA PRO A 813 31.80 -15.24 17.29
C PRO A 813 33.24 -15.32 17.79
N GLY A 814 33.87 -14.16 18.03
CA GLY A 814 35.24 -14.05 18.53
C GLY A 814 35.39 -14.38 20.01
N SER A 815 34.30 -14.36 20.79
CA SER A 815 34.26 -14.85 22.18
C SER A 815 32.87 -15.39 22.54
N LEU A 816 32.78 -16.19 23.60
CA LEU A 816 31.50 -16.66 24.15
C LEU A 816 30.64 -15.48 24.65
N LEU A 817 31.26 -14.41 25.16
CA LEU A 817 30.55 -13.21 25.59
C LEU A 817 29.94 -12.43 24.41
N ASP A 818 30.55 -12.45 23.23
CA ASP A 818 29.97 -11.81 22.04
C ASP A 818 28.77 -12.58 21.49
N MET A 819 28.83 -13.91 21.54
CA MET A 819 27.66 -14.77 21.29
C MET A 819 26.54 -14.51 22.32
N ALA A 820 26.88 -14.41 23.60
CA ALA A 820 25.89 -14.11 24.66
C ALA A 820 25.27 -12.71 24.50
N ARG A 821 26.02 -11.70 24.06
CA ARG A 821 25.48 -10.37 23.70
C ARG A 821 24.55 -10.45 22.49
N ALA A 822 24.96 -11.15 21.43
CA ALA A 822 24.15 -11.37 20.24
C ALA A 822 22.79 -11.99 20.59
N TYR A 823 22.80 -13.03 21.44
CA TYR A 823 21.60 -13.77 21.79
C TYR A 823 20.75 -13.05 22.84
N ALA A 824 21.35 -12.24 23.73
CA ALA A 824 20.62 -11.33 24.61
C ALA A 824 19.77 -10.32 23.81
N ALA A 825 20.29 -9.80 22.70
CA ALA A 825 19.56 -8.88 21.82
C ALA A 825 18.39 -9.55 21.05
N MET A 826 18.25 -10.88 21.10
CA MET A 826 17.14 -11.63 20.51
C MET A 826 16.03 -11.99 21.52
N VAL A 827 16.22 -11.73 22.81
CA VAL A 827 15.23 -12.03 23.85
C VAL A 827 14.25 -10.88 23.99
N ASP A 828 12.94 -11.18 23.99
CA ASP A 828 11.90 -10.19 24.29
C ASP A 828 11.82 -9.99 25.80
N THR A 829 12.27 -8.82 26.26
CA THR A 829 12.35 -8.44 27.67
C THR A 829 11.17 -7.56 28.13
N SER A 830 10.09 -7.47 27.34
CA SER A 830 8.86 -6.78 27.72
C SER A 830 8.13 -7.42 28.92
N GLN A 831 8.47 -8.66 29.24
CA GLN A 831 7.97 -9.45 30.37
C GLN A 831 9.13 -10.23 31.03
N PRO A 832 8.95 -10.81 32.23
CA PRO A 832 9.98 -11.63 32.87
C PRO A 832 10.30 -12.87 32.03
N VAL A 833 11.59 -13.22 31.88
CA VAL A 833 12.05 -14.32 31.01
C VAL A 833 12.77 -15.42 31.78
N ILE A 834 12.63 -16.67 31.32
CA ILE A 834 13.44 -17.80 31.80
C ILE A 834 14.35 -18.25 30.66
N LEU A 835 15.63 -18.45 30.95
CA LEU A 835 16.59 -18.95 29.97
C LEU A 835 17.02 -20.37 30.32
N GLY A 836 17.49 -21.13 29.33
CA GLY A 836 18.10 -22.42 29.58
C GLY A 836 18.86 -22.98 28.39
N GLY A 837 19.49 -24.13 28.57
CA GLY A 837 20.16 -24.82 27.48
C GLY A 837 20.86 -26.09 27.91
N TRP A 838 21.07 -26.98 26.94
CA TRP A 838 21.73 -28.27 27.11
C TRP A 838 23.21 -28.20 26.74
N SER A 839 24.04 -28.88 27.54
CA SER A 839 25.50 -28.91 27.34
C SER A 839 26.07 -27.47 27.27
N PHE A 840 26.83 -27.14 26.21
CA PHE A 840 27.30 -25.78 25.89
C PHE A 840 26.23 -24.69 26.01
N GLY A 841 24.99 -24.97 25.60
CA GLY A 841 23.90 -23.99 25.58
C GLY A 841 23.54 -23.41 26.94
N GLY A 842 23.68 -24.20 28.02
CA GLY A 842 23.45 -23.70 29.38
C GLY A 842 24.52 -22.70 29.84
N VAL A 843 25.75 -22.80 29.34
CA VAL A 843 26.81 -21.81 29.61
C VAL A 843 26.52 -20.49 28.91
N VAL A 844 26.06 -20.56 27.65
CA VAL A 844 25.65 -19.36 26.91
C VAL A 844 24.40 -18.74 27.57
N ALA A 845 23.43 -19.56 27.98
CA ALA A 845 22.25 -19.10 28.72
C ALA A 845 22.63 -18.37 30.03
N TYR A 846 23.60 -18.87 30.80
CA TYR A 846 24.12 -18.19 31.99
C TYR A 846 24.66 -16.79 31.69
N GLU A 847 25.48 -16.62 30.65
CA GLU A 847 26.01 -15.29 30.30
C GLU A 847 24.96 -14.38 29.62
N ILE A 848 23.94 -14.93 28.95
CA ILE A 848 22.77 -14.15 28.52
C ILE A 848 21.98 -13.66 29.74
N SER A 849 21.66 -14.51 30.72
CA SER A 849 20.94 -14.13 31.95
C SER A 849 21.62 -12.95 32.64
N ARG A 850 22.96 -12.97 32.68
CA ARG A 850 23.77 -11.90 33.27
C ARG A 850 23.83 -10.66 32.39
N THR A 851 23.93 -10.81 31.07
CA THR A 851 23.90 -9.68 30.13
C THR A 851 22.57 -8.92 30.23
N LEU A 852 21.44 -9.65 30.28
CA LEU A 852 20.11 -9.08 30.50
C LEU A 852 19.97 -8.43 31.89
N ARG A 853 20.48 -9.08 32.96
CA ARG A 853 20.51 -8.47 34.30
C ARG A 853 21.41 -7.24 34.42
N ARG A 854 22.43 -7.05 33.56
CA ARG A 854 23.18 -5.76 33.44
C ARG A 854 22.40 -4.68 32.68
N MET A 855 21.36 -5.05 31.94
CA MET A 855 20.46 -4.14 31.21
C MET A 855 19.17 -3.84 31.99
N ASP A 856 19.13 -4.19 33.28
CA ASP A 856 17.96 -4.09 34.19
C ASP A 856 16.73 -4.90 33.76
N CYS A 857 16.93 -5.90 32.89
CA CYS A 857 15.86 -6.80 32.45
C CYS A 857 15.57 -7.90 33.49
N ASN A 858 14.30 -8.25 33.68
CA ASN A 858 13.91 -9.26 34.67
C ASN A 858 14.07 -10.69 34.14
N VAL A 859 15.12 -11.39 34.60
CA VAL A 859 15.35 -12.81 34.32
C VAL A 859 14.87 -13.64 35.51
N SER A 860 13.72 -14.29 35.38
CA SER A 860 13.08 -15.06 36.47
C SER A 860 13.89 -16.28 36.88
N GLY A 861 14.62 -16.92 35.95
CA GLY A 861 15.50 -18.04 36.29
C GLY A 861 16.35 -18.57 35.13
N LEU A 862 17.17 -19.57 35.46
CA LEU A 862 18.08 -20.26 34.55
C LEU A 862 17.96 -21.79 34.71
N ILE A 863 17.77 -22.50 33.60
CA ILE A 863 17.68 -23.96 33.55
C ILE A 863 18.90 -24.54 32.82
N LEU A 864 19.84 -25.11 33.59
CA LEU A 864 21.02 -25.80 33.09
C LEU A 864 20.68 -27.27 32.82
N ILE A 865 20.85 -27.76 31.58
CA ILE A 865 20.55 -29.15 31.23
C ILE A 865 21.87 -29.89 30.97
N ASP A 866 22.33 -30.62 31.97
CA ASP A 866 23.58 -31.39 32.00
C ASP A 866 24.79 -30.60 31.46
N SER A 867 24.86 -29.33 31.83
CA SER A 867 25.85 -28.37 31.33
C SER A 867 27.17 -28.43 32.12
N PRO A 868 28.33 -28.52 31.45
CA PRO A 868 29.62 -28.38 32.12
C PRO A 868 29.79 -26.96 32.68
N CYS A 869 30.61 -26.77 33.71
CA CYS A 869 30.91 -25.43 34.20
C CYS A 869 31.97 -24.77 33.32
N PRO A 870 31.89 -23.46 33.04
CA PRO A 870 32.98 -22.74 32.36
C PRO A 870 34.27 -22.61 33.19
N ILE A 871 34.22 -22.83 34.51
CA ILE A 871 35.40 -22.70 35.38
C ILE A 871 36.40 -23.83 35.08
N ASN A 872 37.55 -23.46 34.50
CA ASN A 872 38.63 -24.38 34.10
C ASN A 872 38.17 -25.47 33.10
N HIS A 873 37.23 -25.16 32.21
CA HIS A 873 36.63 -26.14 31.31
C HIS A 873 37.65 -26.81 30.37
N VAL A 874 37.68 -28.15 30.37
CA VAL A 874 38.45 -28.96 29.42
C VAL A 874 37.53 -29.45 28.32
N GLY A 875 37.71 -28.89 27.12
CA GLY A 875 36.90 -29.19 25.94
C GLY A 875 36.92 -30.66 25.50
N LEU A 876 35.88 -31.07 24.78
CA LEU A 876 35.69 -32.44 24.31
C LEU A 876 36.83 -32.88 23.36
N PRO A 877 37.42 -34.08 23.54
CA PRO A 877 38.47 -34.58 22.64
C PRO A 877 37.97 -34.76 21.21
N GLN A 878 38.83 -34.48 20.22
CA GLN A 878 38.47 -34.54 18.80
C GLN A 878 37.87 -35.89 18.37
N ALA A 879 38.45 -37.03 18.78
CA ALA A 879 37.94 -38.35 18.41
C ALA A 879 36.54 -38.66 19.01
N LEU A 880 36.18 -38.06 20.15
CA LEU A 880 34.82 -38.13 20.70
C LEU A 880 33.85 -37.29 19.86
N LEU A 881 34.25 -36.08 19.45
CA LEU A 881 33.45 -35.24 18.56
C LEU A 881 33.24 -35.92 17.19
N GLU A 882 34.28 -36.52 16.61
CA GLU A 882 34.20 -37.26 15.35
C GLU A 882 33.25 -38.47 15.44
N GLN A 883 33.25 -39.18 16.58
CA GLN A 883 32.31 -40.29 16.81
C GLN A 883 30.86 -39.81 17.02
N VAL A 884 30.63 -38.73 17.78
CA VAL A 884 29.29 -38.13 18.02
C VAL A 884 28.71 -37.43 16.78
N CYS A 885 29.58 -37.01 15.86
CA CYS A 885 29.24 -36.44 14.55
C CYS A 885 29.24 -37.48 13.41
N LYS A 886 29.49 -38.76 13.68
CA LYS A 886 29.54 -39.80 12.64
C LYS A 886 28.19 -39.93 11.93
N GLY A 887 28.18 -39.67 10.63
CA GLY A 887 26.95 -39.64 9.81
C GLY A 887 26.18 -38.31 9.81
N LYS A 888 26.65 -37.29 10.55
CA LYS A 888 26.10 -35.92 10.50
C LYS A 888 26.84 -35.08 9.44
N PRO A 889 26.24 -33.98 8.94
CA PRO A 889 26.92 -33.06 8.03
C PRO A 889 28.23 -32.48 8.60
N LYS A 890 29.23 -32.25 7.74
CA LYS A 890 30.59 -31.79 8.14
C LYS A 890 30.58 -30.51 8.99
N TRP A 891 29.70 -29.56 8.69
CA TRP A 891 29.57 -28.30 9.44
C TRP A 891 29.17 -28.50 10.91
N VAL A 892 28.53 -29.62 11.26
CA VAL A 892 28.18 -29.95 12.65
C VAL A 892 29.44 -30.18 13.49
N LEU A 893 30.41 -30.92 12.94
CA LEU A 893 31.70 -31.16 13.60
C LEU A 893 32.52 -29.87 13.73
N GLU A 894 32.50 -29.03 12.70
CA GLU A 894 33.18 -27.71 12.70
C GLU A 894 32.55 -26.76 13.74
N ASN A 895 31.23 -26.79 13.90
CA ASN A 895 30.53 -26.05 14.97
C ASN A 895 30.89 -26.58 16.36
N PHE A 896 30.90 -27.90 16.58
CA PHE A 896 31.35 -28.47 17.85
C PHE A 896 32.79 -28.05 18.18
N GLN A 897 33.71 -28.08 17.21
CA GLN A 897 35.10 -27.63 17.39
C GLN A 897 35.15 -26.14 17.76
N ARG A 898 34.41 -25.27 17.06
CA ARG A 898 34.36 -23.82 17.32
C ARG A 898 33.78 -23.51 18.71
N HIS A 899 32.63 -24.07 19.05
CA HIS A 899 31.97 -23.84 20.34
C HIS A 899 32.79 -24.40 21.52
N THR A 900 33.46 -25.55 21.33
CA THR A 900 34.40 -26.12 22.32
C THR A 900 35.60 -25.20 22.57
N ALA A 901 36.13 -24.56 21.52
CA ALA A 901 37.20 -23.56 21.67
C ALA A 901 36.71 -22.33 22.45
N LEU A 902 35.55 -21.76 22.08
CA LEU A 902 34.97 -20.61 22.75
C LEU A 902 34.65 -20.86 24.23
N LEU A 903 34.27 -22.08 24.61
CA LEU A 903 34.04 -22.46 26.02
C LEU A 903 35.36 -22.62 26.80
N ARG A 904 36.39 -23.21 26.20
CA ARG A 904 37.73 -23.34 26.79
C ARG A 904 38.40 -21.97 27.02
N ASP A 905 38.18 -21.04 26.09
CA ASP A 905 38.81 -19.72 26.08
C ASP A 905 37.98 -18.64 26.82
N HIS A 906 36.82 -19.03 27.40
CA HIS A 906 35.96 -18.15 28.21
C HIS A 906 36.44 -18.06 29.67
N VAL A 907 36.36 -16.85 30.24
CA VAL A 907 36.61 -16.61 31.66
C VAL A 907 35.28 -16.17 32.30
N PRO A 908 34.62 -17.04 33.08
CA PRO A 908 33.32 -16.72 33.66
C PRO A 908 33.45 -15.70 34.79
N ASP A 909 32.55 -14.71 34.78
CA ASP A 909 32.45 -13.67 35.80
C ASP A 909 31.33 -14.05 36.80
N ALA A 910 31.61 -13.87 38.08
CA ALA A 910 30.79 -14.33 39.21
C ALA A 910 30.12 -13.17 39.99
N SER A 911 30.19 -11.94 39.47
CA SER A 911 29.76 -10.70 40.14
C SER A 911 28.24 -10.47 40.25
N GLN A 912 27.42 -11.24 39.52
CA GLN A 912 25.95 -11.13 39.55
C GLN A 912 25.35 -12.53 39.71
N ARG A 913 24.46 -12.69 40.69
CA ARG A 913 24.07 -13.98 41.27
C ARG A 913 22.56 -14.12 41.49
N ASP A 914 21.79 -13.15 41.02
CA ASP A 914 20.48 -12.80 41.58
C ASP A 914 19.31 -13.30 40.71
N PHE A 915 19.35 -14.59 40.38
CA PHE A 915 18.24 -15.33 39.78
C PHE A 915 18.28 -16.81 40.20
N PRO A 916 17.13 -17.48 40.42
CA PRO A 916 17.00 -18.94 40.52
C PRO A 916 17.79 -19.71 39.46
N VAL A 917 18.37 -20.85 39.85
CA VAL A 917 19.10 -21.75 38.95
C VAL A 917 18.77 -23.20 39.28
N ALA A 918 18.16 -23.90 38.33
CA ALA A 918 17.89 -25.34 38.38
C ALA A 918 18.88 -26.09 37.47
N PHE A 919 19.27 -27.29 37.87
CA PHE A 919 20.22 -28.13 37.13
C PHE A 919 19.65 -29.53 36.90
N LEU A 920 19.37 -29.86 35.65
CA LEU A 920 18.99 -31.20 35.21
C LEU A 920 20.26 -32.03 34.96
N LYS A 921 20.37 -33.21 35.56
CA LYS A 921 21.61 -34.00 35.61
C LYS A 921 21.44 -35.37 34.95
N SER A 922 22.28 -35.70 33.96
CA SER A 922 22.30 -37.05 33.39
C SER A 922 22.79 -38.06 34.43
N THR A 923 21.99 -39.10 34.66
CA THR A 923 22.26 -40.14 35.67
C THR A 923 23.32 -41.16 35.25
N ALA A 924 23.48 -41.42 33.94
CA ALA A 924 24.49 -42.33 33.42
C ALA A 924 25.75 -41.61 32.90
N LEU A 925 26.86 -42.36 32.88
CA LEU A 925 28.15 -41.93 32.33
C LEU A 925 28.29 -42.41 30.88
N VAL A 926 29.10 -41.71 30.08
CA VAL A 926 29.46 -42.15 28.73
C VAL A 926 30.48 -43.28 28.84
N SER A 927 30.24 -44.41 28.18
CA SER A 927 31.12 -45.58 28.26
C SER A 927 32.47 -45.33 27.61
N ALA A 928 33.57 -45.63 28.33
CA ALA A 928 34.96 -45.41 27.90
C ALA A 928 35.46 -46.38 26.79
N SER A 929 34.59 -46.76 25.86
CA SER A 929 34.85 -47.60 24.69
C SER A 929 35.22 -46.79 23.44
N LEU A 930 35.76 -45.58 23.63
CA LEU A 930 36.38 -44.78 22.58
C LEU A 930 37.91 -44.88 22.73
N ASP A 931 38.62 -45.01 21.61
CA ASP A 931 40.07 -45.21 21.59
C ASP A 931 40.83 -43.97 22.14
N GLY A 932 41.14 -44.00 23.44
CA GLY A 932 41.97 -43.01 24.15
C GLY A 932 41.28 -41.70 24.54
N ALA A 933 40.10 -41.39 23.98
CA ALA A 933 39.39 -40.11 24.18
C ALA A 933 38.55 -40.06 25.47
N ARG A 934 39.20 -39.83 26.62
CA ARG A 934 38.51 -39.59 27.91
C ARG A 934 38.09 -38.14 28.11
N CYS A 935 36.96 -37.94 28.79
CA CYS A 935 36.45 -36.64 29.19
C CYS A 935 35.81 -36.75 30.59
N ALA A 936 36.48 -36.17 31.59
CA ALA A 936 36.16 -36.36 33.01
C ALA A 936 34.69 -36.06 33.37
N PHE A 937 34.10 -35.01 32.81
CA PHE A 937 32.69 -34.65 33.00
C PHE A 937 31.71 -35.73 32.49
N LEU A 938 32.10 -36.45 31.44
CA LEU A 938 31.28 -37.45 30.77
C LEU A 938 31.50 -38.87 31.32
N ASP A 939 32.74 -39.23 31.69
CA ASP A 939 33.14 -40.58 32.08
C ASP A 939 33.40 -40.78 33.59
N ASN A 940 33.36 -39.72 34.42
CA ASN A 940 33.60 -39.82 35.86
C ASN A 940 32.55 -39.05 36.70
N ALA A 941 31.74 -39.79 37.48
CA ALA A 941 30.71 -39.22 38.34
C ALA A 941 31.23 -38.27 39.44
N SER A 942 32.46 -38.47 39.93
CA SER A 942 33.06 -37.59 40.94
C SER A 942 33.40 -36.22 40.36
N GLU A 943 33.89 -36.22 39.12
CA GLU A 943 34.22 -35.00 38.37
C GLU A 943 32.94 -34.27 37.94
N ARG A 944 31.91 -34.99 37.46
CA ARG A 944 30.57 -34.39 37.21
C ARG A 944 29.96 -33.76 38.46
N ASN A 945 30.13 -34.37 39.63
CA ASN A 945 29.69 -33.77 40.90
C ASN A 945 30.51 -32.52 41.28
N ARG A 946 31.81 -32.46 40.94
CA ARG A 946 32.64 -31.25 41.14
C ARG A 946 32.23 -30.11 40.22
N GLU A 947 31.82 -30.41 38.98
CA GLU A 947 31.30 -29.40 38.05
C GLU A 947 29.99 -28.75 38.56
N ILE A 948 29.14 -29.51 39.24
CA ILE A 948 27.96 -28.97 39.94
C ILE A 948 28.40 -28.03 41.08
N GLN A 949 29.42 -28.39 41.87
CA GLN A 949 29.98 -27.51 42.90
C GLN A 949 30.64 -26.25 42.33
N HIS A 950 31.25 -26.33 41.14
CA HIS A 950 31.75 -25.16 40.43
C HIS A 950 30.61 -24.23 40.00
N TRP A 951 29.48 -24.77 39.52
CA TRP A 951 28.27 -23.98 39.25
C TRP A 951 27.66 -23.36 40.51
N GLU A 952 27.61 -24.07 41.64
CA GLU A 952 27.19 -23.50 42.94
C GLU A 952 28.10 -22.35 43.39
N ALA A 953 29.42 -22.49 43.22
CA ALA A 953 30.38 -21.44 43.54
C ALA A 953 30.27 -20.22 42.61
N LEU A 954 30.00 -20.45 41.31
CA LEU A 954 29.85 -19.42 40.28
C LEU A 954 28.57 -18.60 40.47
N THR A 955 27.42 -19.29 40.55
CA THR A 955 26.08 -18.70 40.80
C THR A 955 25.91 -18.21 42.23
N GLY A 956 26.75 -18.65 43.17
CA GLY A 956 26.74 -18.24 44.57
C GLY A 956 25.59 -18.79 45.40
N ARG A 957 24.87 -19.79 44.89
CA ARG A 957 23.71 -20.43 45.52
C ARG A 957 23.80 -21.94 45.35
N ARG A 958 23.12 -22.67 46.23
CA ARG A 958 22.89 -24.11 46.04
C ARG A 958 21.94 -24.31 44.86
N LEU A 959 22.19 -25.31 44.01
CA LEU A 959 21.32 -25.59 42.86
C LEU A 959 20.20 -26.56 43.24
N THR A 960 19.01 -26.37 42.66
CA THR A 960 17.97 -27.40 42.66
C THR A 960 18.34 -28.46 41.63
N LEU A 961 18.68 -29.66 42.11
CA LEU A 961 19.14 -30.78 41.27
C LEU A 961 17.98 -31.70 40.92
N LEU A 962 17.81 -31.97 39.62
CA LEU A 962 16.78 -32.86 39.07
C LEU A 962 17.46 -33.92 38.20
N ASP A 963 17.28 -35.21 38.51
CA ASP A 963 17.90 -36.29 37.75
C ASP A 963 17.11 -36.59 36.45
N ILE A 964 17.82 -36.75 35.33
CA ILE A 964 17.28 -37.24 34.05
C ILE A 964 17.91 -38.59 33.65
N PRO A 965 17.14 -39.53 33.08
CA PRO A 965 17.65 -40.85 32.70
C PRO A 965 18.59 -40.80 31.49
N GLY A 966 19.50 -41.76 31.39
CA GLY A 966 20.47 -41.87 30.30
C GLY A 966 21.76 -41.07 30.53
N ASN A 967 22.62 -41.05 29.51
CA ASN A 967 23.88 -40.28 29.53
C ASN A 967 23.73 -38.92 28.83
N HIS A 968 24.76 -38.07 28.94
CA HIS A 968 24.81 -36.71 28.38
C HIS A 968 24.22 -36.54 26.98
N PHE A 969 24.54 -37.47 26.06
CA PHE A 969 24.12 -37.42 24.66
C PHE A 969 22.68 -37.89 24.41
N GLN A 970 21.99 -38.39 25.44
CA GLN A 970 20.69 -39.05 25.35
C GLN A 970 19.54 -38.27 26.00
N ALA A 971 19.80 -37.09 26.56
CA ALA A 971 18.82 -36.28 27.29
C ALA A 971 17.52 -35.95 26.52
N PHE A 972 17.52 -36.13 25.19
CA PHE A 972 16.39 -35.91 24.30
C PHE A 972 16.14 -37.09 23.33
N ASP A 973 16.67 -38.28 23.64
CA ASP A 973 16.28 -39.53 22.98
C ASP A 973 14.80 -39.82 23.25
N VAL A 974 14.13 -40.52 22.32
CA VAL A 974 12.68 -40.74 22.34
C VAL A 974 12.19 -41.40 23.64
N ASP A 975 12.97 -42.35 24.17
CA ASP A 975 12.66 -43.08 25.41
C ASP A 975 12.91 -42.26 26.70
N ILE A 976 13.65 -41.16 26.59
CA ILE A 976 14.11 -40.34 27.73
C ILE A 976 13.38 -38.99 27.80
N VAL A 977 13.06 -38.38 26.66
CA VAL A 977 12.65 -36.98 26.59
C VAL A 977 11.40 -36.63 27.41
N GLN A 978 10.49 -37.58 27.66
CA GLN A 978 9.35 -37.36 28.55
C GLN A 978 9.77 -37.09 30.00
N HIS A 979 10.80 -37.79 30.50
CA HIS A 979 11.38 -37.55 31.83
C HIS A 979 12.09 -36.19 31.88
N THR A 980 12.86 -35.86 30.83
CA THR A 980 13.50 -34.53 30.69
C THR A 980 12.46 -33.42 30.64
N SER A 981 11.31 -33.66 30.00
CA SER A 981 10.19 -32.70 29.97
C SER A 981 9.62 -32.46 31.37
N THR A 982 9.35 -33.52 32.13
CA THR A 982 8.90 -33.41 33.53
C THR A 982 9.93 -32.68 34.41
N ALA A 983 11.22 -32.95 34.21
CA ALA A 983 12.28 -32.24 34.93
C ALA A 983 12.40 -30.76 34.51
N VAL A 984 12.14 -30.41 33.24
CA VAL A 984 12.05 -29.01 32.81
C VAL A 984 10.82 -28.32 33.41
N SER A 985 9.67 -28.98 33.51
CA SER A 985 8.49 -28.43 34.22
C SER A 985 8.80 -28.11 35.68
N LEU A 986 9.39 -29.06 36.43
CA LEU A 986 9.77 -28.84 37.83
C LEU A 986 10.84 -27.75 37.99
N ALA A 987 11.76 -27.62 37.02
CA ALA A 987 12.74 -26.53 37.00
C ALA A 987 12.12 -25.16 36.69
N LEU A 988 11.02 -25.10 35.94
CA LEU A 988 10.25 -23.88 35.69
C LEU A 988 9.47 -23.44 36.93
N ASP A 989 8.86 -24.38 37.65
CA ASP A 989 8.13 -24.12 38.90
C ASP A 989 9.05 -23.60 40.04
N GLU A 990 10.36 -23.87 39.97
CA GLU A 990 11.40 -23.32 40.86
C GLU A 990 11.99 -21.98 40.37
N CYS A 991 11.56 -21.48 39.21
CA CYS A 991 12.02 -20.25 38.57
C CYS A 991 10.93 -19.15 38.46
N GLU A 992 9.76 -19.34 39.08
CA GLU A 992 8.63 -18.39 39.11
C GLU A 992 8.20 -18.03 40.55
#